data_AF-A0A017RZ99-F1
#
_entry.id   AF-A0A017RZ99-F1
#
_cell.length_a   1.000
_cell.length_b   1.000
_cell.length_c   1.000
_cell.angle_alpha   90.00
_cell.angle_beta   90.00
_cell.angle_gamma   90.00
#
_symmetry.space_group_name_H-M   'P 1'
#
loop_
_entity.id
_entity.type
_entity.pdbx_description
1 polymer ?
#
loop_
_entity_poly.entity_id
_entity_poly.type
_entity_poly.pdbx_seq_one_letter_code
_entity_poly.pdbx_strand_id
1 'polypeptide(L)'
;MVTPTHLLTTSFLYATGNTPAVNLTGPVPPDQNVDALLLGCGDVRNVLFSVYMSMRKDRKFDFTCCDIQAEILARNIILYTLILDDFEGENAERIWNIYYHVLVDDDSLSLLREQASKLLKVAATADRWNNGKYGATLRFCDSYTFSRVSKLWKSYALQPSHGDSFKVQQERLHLRITKAKEVQKDIVGNNTVTTGLRSAAPRTDAAFQDINASYEAFWESGLSKLNQARPKNLNPMFDITNPQCILHYGTDPVIGYHLSTTYVGLSGESPLKANKANSKQVGACFSVALDQFRAFSKAFRESASLLTLRFVTTDAMALCHTLQHVQIYKSNSAGCYRSFQTWEPLILDTVDHSLQRAGAAAPLSFDIIDTSNLADHFGYLNLLTAAGPLLKPKPTSTLSTEVLVQRETDMEQHKKNLLYGDIPTVALLLGLDPVEIWTGTTATSRFDERFTLDMADGSEPDTPTTQSRFVLHWKSAAIQDNPTGQPSLTFESKELAGLLLQVYKGMFCDEDPTSWLSGIVDKLQRKTYGYHTRSSFVAILSLVRRRSMVDWDVFMRKLYYLIMNDTSMKAGASYAAEMIAHLDVLRLRPMIDTELPSRAAVSHPQCPLRHWEDLPSSLCVTMVVPRENLRLFKKASIKSGSPIVQMVLRAMDIQAQSFYLSIQAGFGHLKALGAKYSEDLALEIEEDESNWDGTAPMIVSAVVPASVVLQKIDLSTEVMFTLNQSPHSFAMFSDKLGLELAISKSTLASKDVYITKNRPNMSTQMSFSGTCASPSIQNAKPFSTPPDSGKEITSIRFQAQLTPDQSKLANILAHVDVFPGQLQDVLRSGAGVQTSQVSSYEISVSFDTGVLVKKVRFPMPITIVGGKTRVARKSSYIEFIAPVPAQKELAARLDSLYPMIREKGSIGLRTPHYVSLDVLPIFSRTNPAGMSWLIPRVSDMFSFGERKTREIQMASGANAGDVRVNFKDSLFSLFSHSTGINGVPRHDVLALNNPQEGGVHVLIFISSLRLDMSCQHIVLDTAVLPLSMDIMPQMVSLIDKLQQRGVMSIIVDNDELCMWKHALPAMVERCRDWNHKPSCEYRISGKIPVSVEFGQQLLCSCGRGKFPSGYKTAFPGIWNKLSKYAVRAAIAPSFPVPFVERSLELKDLDKLDEWRNAGSVDGVAKKLASLKLKKGSCFRCDRRKVSLLRCSGCKVAEYCSKECQKEDWKDGKHKNMCPLMGKSSF
;
A
#
# COMPACT_ATOMS: atom_id res chain seq x y z
N MET A 1 7.11 21.02 -6.49
CA MET A 1 6.82 19.75 -5.79
C MET A 1 5.66 19.03 -6.46
N VAL A 2 5.53 17.71 -6.31
CA VAL A 2 4.52 16.92 -7.05
C VAL A 2 3.09 17.00 -6.50
N THR A 3 2.83 17.88 -5.54
CA THR A 3 1.52 18.09 -4.91
C THR A 3 1.20 19.59 -4.87
N PRO A 4 -0.09 19.99 -4.87
CA PRO A 4 -0.45 21.40 -4.74
C PRO A 4 -0.02 21.98 -3.40
N THR A 5 0.34 23.25 -3.40
CA THR A 5 0.73 23.94 -2.16
C THR A 5 -0.51 24.40 -1.41
N HIS A 6 -0.60 24.01 -0.14
CA HIS A 6 -1.69 24.37 0.75
C HIS A 6 -1.27 25.47 1.71
N LEU A 7 -2.18 26.42 1.94
CA LEU A 7 -2.02 27.43 2.97
C LEU A 7 -2.37 26.83 4.35
N LEU A 8 -1.43 26.11 4.97
CA LEU A 8 -1.65 25.47 6.28
C LEU A 8 -1.53 26.48 7.42
N THR A 9 -2.64 26.84 8.06
CA THR A 9 -2.65 27.71 9.24
C THR A 9 -2.49 26.95 10.56
N THR A 10 -2.81 25.66 10.54
CA THR A 10 -2.63 24.70 11.63
C THR A 10 -2.17 23.37 11.03
N SER A 11 -1.26 22.69 11.73
CA SER A 11 -0.85 21.31 11.42
C SER A 11 -0.96 20.46 12.69
N PHE A 12 -0.94 19.13 12.53
CA PHE A 12 -1.09 18.21 13.65
C PHE A 12 0.19 17.43 13.92
N LEU A 13 0.53 17.30 15.20
CA LEU A 13 1.51 16.35 15.71
C LEU A 13 0.80 15.01 15.93
N TYR A 14 1.17 14.00 15.17
CA TYR A 14 0.69 12.62 15.36
C TYR A 14 1.60 11.91 16.35
N ALA A 15 1.51 12.31 17.62
CA ALA A 15 2.41 11.85 18.67
C ALA A 15 2.27 10.35 18.99
N THR A 16 1.13 9.76 18.63
CA THR A 16 0.82 8.34 18.75
C THR A 16 0.20 7.86 17.44
N GLY A 17 0.35 6.58 17.14
CA GLY A 17 -0.27 5.97 15.98
C GLY A 17 -1.80 5.93 16.09
N ASN A 18 -2.47 6.23 14.98
CA ASN A 18 -3.94 6.22 14.87
C ASN A 18 -4.52 4.88 14.37
N THR A 19 -3.66 3.87 14.21
CA THR A 19 -4.02 2.48 13.91
C THR A 19 -3.24 1.55 14.83
N PRO A 20 -3.60 0.26 14.97
CA PRO A 20 -2.81 -0.71 15.72
C PRO A 20 -1.57 -1.15 14.93
N ALA A 21 -0.53 -1.58 15.64
CA ALA A 21 0.78 -1.88 15.07
C ALA A 21 0.71 -2.85 13.87
N VAL A 22 1.54 -2.59 12.85
CA VAL A 22 1.64 -3.44 11.65
C VAL A 22 2.97 -4.18 11.60
N ASN A 23 2.94 -5.44 11.16
CA ASN A 23 4.15 -6.23 10.95
C ASN A 23 4.76 -5.89 9.59
N LEU A 24 5.71 -4.96 9.60
CA LEU A 24 6.43 -4.48 8.42
C LEU A 24 7.16 -5.60 7.68
N THR A 25 7.55 -6.67 8.39
CA THR A 25 8.38 -7.75 7.84
C THR A 25 7.57 -8.91 7.24
N GLY A 26 6.25 -8.88 7.42
CA GLY A 26 5.31 -9.90 6.96
C GLY A 26 5.38 -10.24 5.46
N PRO A 27 5.74 -9.31 4.55
CA PRO A 27 5.87 -9.65 3.13
C PRO A 27 7.17 -10.36 2.73
N VAL A 28 8.18 -10.42 3.61
CA VAL A 28 9.54 -10.86 3.25
C VAL A 28 9.86 -12.22 3.90
N PRO A 29 10.38 -13.21 3.13
CA PRO A 29 10.73 -14.51 3.66
C PRO A 29 11.67 -14.46 4.88
N PRO A 30 11.52 -15.37 5.86
CA PRO A 30 12.25 -15.33 7.12
C PRO A 30 13.77 -15.47 6.99
N ASP A 31 14.24 -16.17 5.97
CA ASP A 31 15.67 -16.37 5.67
C ASP A 31 16.34 -15.17 4.97
N GLN A 32 15.60 -14.07 4.77
CA GLN A 32 16.11 -12.86 4.14
C GLN A 32 16.19 -11.69 5.13
N ASN A 33 17.33 -10.99 5.14
CA ASN A 33 17.45 -9.68 5.78
C ASN A 33 16.48 -8.66 5.15
N VAL A 34 16.15 -7.63 5.92
CA VAL A 34 15.14 -6.63 5.57
C VAL A 34 15.76 -5.25 5.49
N ASP A 35 15.63 -4.63 4.32
CA ASP A 35 15.77 -3.17 4.18
C ASP A 35 14.38 -2.58 3.98
N ALA A 36 13.96 -1.69 4.88
CA ALA A 36 12.62 -1.10 4.89
C ALA A 36 12.67 0.43 4.88
N LEU A 37 11.84 1.06 4.05
CA LEU A 37 11.62 2.51 4.03
C LEU A 37 10.25 2.81 4.63
N LEU A 38 10.22 3.63 5.68
CA LEU A 38 8.99 4.05 6.36
C LEU A 38 8.74 5.53 6.04
N LEU A 39 7.74 5.80 5.20
CA LEU A 39 7.34 7.14 4.81
C LEU A 39 6.18 7.59 5.72
N GLY A 40 6.41 8.63 6.51
CA GLY A 40 5.49 9.00 7.60
C GLY A 40 5.60 7.98 8.73
N CYS A 41 6.83 7.76 9.23
CA CYS A 41 7.11 6.67 10.15
C CYS A 41 6.31 6.76 11.47
N GLY A 42 5.91 7.96 11.88
CA GLY A 42 5.11 8.16 13.08
C GLY A 42 5.81 7.62 14.34
N ASP A 43 5.03 7.05 15.25
CA ASP A 43 5.53 6.48 16.50
C ASP A 43 6.25 5.13 16.33
N VAL A 44 6.89 4.66 17.39
CA VAL A 44 7.79 3.49 17.35
C VAL A 44 7.08 2.14 17.16
N ARG A 45 5.74 2.09 17.29
CA ARG A 45 5.00 0.85 17.53
C ARG A 45 5.19 -0.19 16.43
N ASN A 46 5.27 0.25 15.16
CA ASN A 46 5.39 -0.63 14.01
C ASN A 46 6.76 -1.32 13.99
N VAL A 47 7.84 -0.59 14.35
CA VAL A 47 9.18 -1.15 14.47
C VAL A 47 9.23 -2.14 15.63
N LEU A 48 8.78 -1.73 16.83
CA LEU A 48 8.78 -2.59 18.03
C LEU A 48 7.98 -3.89 17.80
N PHE A 49 6.78 -3.78 17.22
CA PHE A 49 5.94 -4.92 16.91
C PHE A 49 6.54 -5.82 15.83
N SER A 50 7.15 -5.25 14.79
CA SER A 50 7.80 -6.04 13.73
C SER A 50 8.98 -6.85 14.26
N VAL A 51 9.76 -6.28 15.18
CA VAL A 51 10.86 -7.01 15.85
C VAL A 51 10.31 -8.12 16.75
N TYR A 52 9.25 -7.85 17.51
CA TYR A 52 8.55 -8.88 18.30
C TYR A 52 8.00 -10.03 17.44
N MET A 53 7.51 -9.71 16.24
CA MET A 53 6.98 -10.68 15.28
C MET A 53 8.06 -11.42 14.48
N SER A 54 9.35 -11.17 14.72
CA SER A 54 10.43 -11.83 13.99
C SER A 54 10.41 -13.35 14.20
N MET A 55 10.37 -14.09 13.10
CA MET A 55 10.45 -15.56 13.09
C MET A 55 11.85 -16.09 13.43
N ARG A 56 12.89 -15.27 13.24
CA ARG A 56 14.29 -15.67 13.35
C ARG A 56 15.08 -14.69 14.18
N LYS A 57 15.91 -15.23 15.07
CA LYS A 57 16.74 -14.44 15.99
C LYS A 57 18.04 -13.94 15.36
N ASP A 58 18.38 -14.34 14.13
CA ASP A 58 19.61 -13.96 13.42
C ASP A 58 19.36 -13.02 12.22
N ARG A 59 18.10 -12.62 12.00
CA ARG A 59 17.68 -11.76 10.90
C ARG A 59 18.08 -10.30 11.15
N LYS A 60 18.74 -9.66 10.18
CA LYS A 60 19.08 -8.23 10.24
C LYS A 60 17.96 -7.36 9.68
N PHE A 61 17.76 -6.19 10.30
CA PHE A 61 16.79 -5.19 9.85
C PHE A 61 17.46 -3.81 9.75
N ASP A 62 17.33 -3.16 8.59
CA ASP A 62 17.68 -1.76 8.36
C ASP A 62 16.40 -0.98 8.01
N PHE A 63 15.97 -0.10 8.90
CA PHE A 63 14.79 0.74 8.76
C PHE A 63 15.22 2.18 8.49
N THR A 64 14.84 2.74 7.35
CA THR A 64 14.95 4.17 7.06
C THR A 64 13.63 4.86 7.38
N CYS A 65 13.63 5.66 8.43
CA CYS A 65 12.48 6.36 8.99
C CYS A 65 12.44 7.82 8.51
N CYS A 66 11.43 8.15 7.69
CA CYS A 66 11.16 9.49 7.21
C CYS A 66 9.91 10.05 7.91
N ASP A 67 10.04 11.23 8.50
CA ASP A 67 8.89 11.99 8.99
C ASP A 67 9.07 13.47 8.66
N ILE A 68 7.97 14.19 8.44
CA ILE A 68 8.03 15.64 8.18
C ILE A 68 8.32 16.43 9.47
N GLN A 69 8.08 15.83 10.64
CA GLN A 69 8.25 16.46 11.96
C GLN A 69 9.49 15.93 12.68
N ALA A 70 10.43 16.83 13.00
CA ALA A 70 11.61 16.50 13.79
C ALA A 70 11.23 16.08 15.23
N GLU A 71 10.13 16.60 15.76
CA GLU A 71 9.56 16.25 17.06
C GLU A 71 9.28 14.74 17.17
N ILE A 72 8.77 14.10 16.11
CA ILE A 72 8.51 12.66 16.09
C ILE A 72 9.82 11.88 16.20
N LEU A 73 10.83 12.24 15.39
CA LEU A 73 12.12 11.55 15.38
C LEU A 73 12.87 11.71 16.70
N ALA A 74 12.88 12.92 17.27
CA ALA A 74 13.52 13.19 18.55
C ALA A 74 12.90 12.36 19.69
N ARG A 75 11.56 12.25 19.71
CA ARG A 75 10.83 11.44 20.70
C ARG A 75 11.13 9.95 20.52
N ASN A 76 11.13 9.46 19.29
CA ASN A 76 11.42 8.05 18.98
C ASN A 76 12.83 7.65 19.41
N ILE A 77 13.84 8.49 19.14
CA ILE A 77 15.22 8.19 19.54
C ILE A 77 15.38 8.17 21.06
N ILE A 78 14.74 9.11 21.80
CA ILE A 78 14.72 9.07 23.27
C ILE A 78 14.14 7.73 23.75
N LEU A 79 12.99 7.31 23.22
CA LEU A 79 12.38 6.04 23.60
C LEU A 79 13.30 4.84 23.30
N TYR A 80 13.85 4.74 22.09
CA TYR A 80 14.74 3.63 21.74
C TYR A 80 15.96 3.57 22.67
N THR A 81 16.57 4.72 22.98
CA THR A 81 17.73 4.75 23.88
C THR A 81 17.36 4.41 25.33
N LEU A 82 16.20 4.85 25.82
CA LEU A 82 15.67 4.42 27.12
C LEU A 82 15.46 2.91 27.17
N ILE A 83 14.84 2.32 26.13
CA ILE A 83 14.66 0.88 26.03
C ILE A 83 16.02 0.17 26.02
N LEU A 84 17.00 0.65 25.26
CA LEU A 84 18.34 0.04 25.19
C LEU A 84 19.13 0.12 26.50
N ASP A 85 18.89 1.14 27.33
CA ASP A 85 19.53 1.30 28.63
C ASP A 85 18.78 0.58 29.77
N ASP A 86 17.51 0.23 29.57
CA ASP A 86 16.67 -0.50 30.53
C ASP A 86 16.91 -2.01 30.48
N PHE A 87 18.14 -2.43 30.83
CA PHE A 87 18.60 -3.83 30.71
C PHE A 87 17.67 -4.84 31.40
N GLU A 88 17.22 -4.53 32.62
CA GLU A 88 16.36 -5.39 33.43
C GLU A 88 14.86 -5.23 33.11
N GLY A 89 14.47 -4.23 32.29
CA GLY A 89 13.07 -4.00 31.95
C GLY A 89 12.23 -3.34 33.05
N GLU A 90 12.87 -2.83 34.11
CA GLU A 90 12.20 -2.32 35.31
C GLU A 90 11.57 -0.94 35.10
N ASN A 91 12.04 -0.18 34.10
CA ASN A 91 11.54 1.18 33.85
C ASN A 91 10.41 1.25 32.82
N ALA A 92 9.85 0.13 32.36
CA ALA A 92 8.87 0.12 31.26
C ALA A 92 7.66 1.07 31.46
N GLU A 93 7.12 1.17 32.69
CA GLU A 93 6.00 2.10 32.98
C GLU A 93 6.45 3.57 32.99
N ARG A 94 7.65 3.87 33.52
CA ARG A 94 8.24 5.22 33.44
C ARG A 94 8.51 5.62 31.99
N ILE A 95 9.05 4.71 31.19
CA ILE A 95 9.29 4.92 29.76
C ILE A 95 7.96 5.16 29.02
N TRP A 96 6.90 4.42 29.36
CA TRP A 96 5.54 4.68 28.85
C TRP A 96 5.09 6.10 29.20
N ASN A 97 5.17 6.49 30.47
CA ASN A 97 4.78 7.83 30.93
C ASN A 97 5.51 8.93 30.16
N ILE A 98 6.84 8.78 29.98
CA ILE A 98 7.67 9.73 29.22
C ILE A 98 7.20 9.89 27.78
N TYR A 99 6.79 8.80 27.12
CA TYR A 99 6.48 8.84 25.70
C TYR A 99 5.03 9.24 25.42
N TYR A 100 4.09 8.76 26.23
CA TYR A 100 2.65 8.84 25.93
C TYR A 100 1.88 9.87 26.75
N HIS A 101 2.33 10.23 27.96
CA HIS A 101 1.56 11.14 28.82
C HIS A 101 1.91 12.61 28.57
N VAL A 102 0.89 13.46 28.52
CA VAL A 102 1.06 14.92 28.44
C VAL A 102 1.54 15.48 29.79
N LEU A 103 1.19 14.83 30.89
CA LEU A 103 1.66 15.13 32.24
C LEU A 103 2.51 13.98 32.78
N VAL A 104 3.62 14.30 33.43
CA VAL A 104 4.58 13.30 33.94
C VAL A 104 4.89 13.51 35.41
N ASP A 105 5.05 12.41 36.14
CA ASP A 105 5.55 12.40 37.51
C ASP A 105 7.03 12.81 37.59
N ASP A 106 7.48 13.15 38.80
CA ASP A 106 8.84 13.66 39.04
C ASP A 106 9.92 12.62 38.66
N ASP A 107 9.69 11.34 38.93
CA ASP A 107 10.61 10.25 38.58
C ASP A 107 10.77 10.13 37.05
N SER A 108 9.65 10.08 36.32
CA SER A 108 9.63 9.97 34.87
C SER A 108 10.25 11.21 34.21
N LEU A 109 9.98 12.41 34.75
CA LEU A 109 10.58 13.65 34.27
C LEU A 109 12.10 13.70 34.51
N SER A 110 12.54 13.23 35.69
CA SER A 110 13.97 13.12 36.01
C SER A 110 14.68 12.18 35.03
N LEU A 111 14.12 11.00 34.80
CA LEU A 111 14.65 10.01 33.85
C LEU A 111 14.73 10.58 32.41
N LEU A 112 13.69 11.28 31.94
CA LEU A 112 13.72 11.96 30.64
C LEU A 112 14.85 12.99 30.55
N ARG A 113 14.99 13.86 31.55
CA ARG A 113 16.00 14.93 31.56
C ARG A 113 17.42 14.37 31.62
N GLU A 114 17.63 13.32 32.41
CA GLU A 114 18.90 12.62 32.48
C GLU A 114 19.24 12.00 31.12
N GLN A 115 18.29 11.30 30.50
CA GLN A 115 18.51 10.68 29.20
C GLN A 115 18.77 11.74 28.11
N ALA A 116 17.98 12.81 28.04
CA ALA A 116 18.20 13.90 27.09
C ALA A 116 19.58 14.54 27.28
N SER A 117 19.99 14.79 28.53
CA SER A 117 21.33 15.33 28.86
C SER A 117 22.44 14.37 28.46
N LYS A 118 22.25 13.06 28.64
CA LYS A 118 23.18 12.01 28.22
C LYS A 118 23.31 11.99 26.70
N LEU A 119 22.19 12.04 25.97
CA LEU A 119 22.19 12.07 24.50
C LEU A 119 22.93 13.29 23.96
N LEU A 120 22.71 14.49 24.52
CA LEU A 120 23.43 15.70 24.12
C LEU A 120 24.95 15.59 24.30
N LYS A 121 25.42 14.90 25.35
CA LYS A 121 26.86 14.67 25.57
C LYS A 121 27.46 13.75 24.50
N VAL A 122 26.77 12.67 24.14
CA VAL A 122 27.25 11.72 23.12
C VAL A 122 27.01 12.19 21.68
N ALA A 123 26.02 13.06 21.48
CA ALA A 123 25.66 13.69 20.21
C ALA A 123 26.28 15.09 20.03
N ALA A 124 27.51 15.30 20.54
CA ALA A 124 28.19 16.59 20.35
C ALA A 124 28.48 16.90 18.87
N THR A 125 28.75 15.86 18.07
CA THR A 125 28.82 15.91 16.60
C THR A 125 28.22 14.63 16.01
N ALA A 126 27.83 14.67 14.73
CA ALA A 126 27.33 13.50 14.02
C ALA A 126 28.35 12.33 14.03
N ASP A 127 29.64 12.63 13.88
CA ASP A 127 30.71 11.62 13.95
C ASP A 127 30.85 10.98 15.33
N ARG A 128 30.73 11.77 16.41
CA ARG A 128 30.76 11.22 17.77
C ARG A 128 29.53 10.34 18.05
N TRP A 129 28.37 10.75 17.56
CA TRP A 129 27.16 9.92 17.64
C TRP A 129 27.34 8.59 16.90
N ASN A 130 27.78 8.63 15.65
CA ASN A 130 27.93 7.45 14.79
C ASN A 130 28.95 6.43 15.33
N ASN A 131 29.99 6.90 16.00
CA ASN A 131 31.00 6.05 16.65
C ASN A 131 30.68 5.75 18.13
N GLY A 132 29.58 6.30 18.66
CA GLY A 132 29.17 6.15 20.05
C GLY A 132 28.33 4.90 20.32
N LYS A 133 27.92 4.72 21.58
CA LYS A 133 27.16 3.54 22.07
C LYS A 133 25.90 3.25 21.23
N TYR A 134 25.17 4.29 20.83
CA TYR A 134 23.92 4.14 20.09
C TYR A 134 24.12 4.15 18.57
N GLY A 135 25.26 4.66 18.08
CA GLY A 135 25.52 4.89 16.66
C GLY A 135 25.46 3.62 15.82
N ALA A 136 25.75 2.44 16.38
CA ALA A 136 25.61 1.17 15.65
C ALA A 136 24.15 0.87 15.25
N THR A 137 23.19 1.24 16.11
CA THR A 137 21.76 0.93 15.95
C THR A 137 20.97 2.14 15.45
N LEU A 138 21.31 3.37 15.84
CA LEU A 138 20.56 4.59 15.54
C LEU A 138 21.44 5.57 14.74
N ARG A 139 21.02 5.90 13.52
CA ARG A 139 21.79 6.67 12.51
C ARG A 139 20.99 7.87 12.02
N PHE A 140 21.68 8.90 11.54
CA PHE A 140 21.06 10.04 10.85
C PHE A 140 21.41 10.03 9.36
N CYS A 141 20.46 10.37 8.51
CA CYS A 141 20.69 10.44 7.06
C CYS A 141 21.29 11.78 6.62
N ASP A 142 21.12 12.84 7.43
CA ASP A 142 21.67 14.17 7.16
C ASP A 142 21.99 14.97 8.44
N SER A 143 22.84 15.99 8.30
CA SER A 143 23.27 16.88 9.38
C SER A 143 22.15 17.80 9.87
N TYR A 144 21.20 18.16 9.00
CA TYR A 144 20.06 19.02 9.35
C TYR A 144 19.16 18.34 10.38
N THR A 145 18.76 17.10 10.12
CA THR A 145 17.93 16.27 11.00
C THR A 145 18.63 16.10 12.34
N PHE A 146 19.92 15.79 12.33
CA PHE A 146 20.74 15.69 13.54
C PHE A 146 20.68 16.99 14.38
N SER A 147 20.84 18.15 13.73
CA SER A 147 20.78 19.46 14.39
C SER A 147 19.40 19.76 14.99
N ARG A 148 18.32 19.54 14.23
CA ARG A 148 16.94 19.75 14.70
C ARG A 148 16.60 18.87 15.90
N VAL A 149 16.96 17.58 15.83
CA VAL A 149 16.74 16.62 16.91
C VAL A 149 17.55 17.00 18.16
N SER A 150 18.81 17.42 17.99
CA SER A 150 19.65 17.87 19.10
C SER A 150 19.09 19.15 19.77
N LYS A 151 18.52 20.10 19.00
CA LYS A 151 17.82 21.29 19.53
C LYS A 151 16.63 20.90 20.40
N LEU A 152 15.88 19.88 20.01
CA LEU A 152 14.75 19.35 20.79
C LEU A 152 15.20 18.68 22.09
N TRP A 153 16.24 17.82 22.05
CA TRP A 153 16.79 17.22 23.27
C TRP A 153 17.34 18.26 24.25
N LYS A 154 17.94 19.35 23.74
CA LYS A 154 18.35 20.49 24.56
C LYS A 154 17.16 21.11 25.29
N SER A 155 16.02 21.22 24.62
CA SER A 155 14.78 21.64 25.29
C SER A 155 14.37 20.62 26.34
N TYR A 156 14.31 19.33 26.02
CA TYR A 156 13.87 18.28 26.96
C TYR A 156 14.71 18.20 28.23
N ALA A 157 16.00 18.55 28.15
CA ALA A 157 16.93 18.58 29.27
C ALA A 157 16.77 19.80 30.20
N LEU A 158 15.97 20.81 29.83
CA LEU A 158 15.79 22.03 30.63
C LEU A 158 15.20 21.73 32.01
N GLN A 159 15.72 22.45 32.99
CA GLN A 159 15.39 22.38 34.42
C GLN A 159 15.15 23.79 34.97
N PRO A 160 14.46 23.94 36.12
CA PRO A 160 14.24 25.25 36.76
C PRO A 160 15.51 26.08 36.96
N SER A 161 16.65 25.43 37.21
CA SER A 161 17.97 26.08 37.33
C SER A 161 18.44 26.82 36.07
N HIS A 162 17.87 26.54 34.90
CA HIS A 162 18.20 27.21 33.64
C HIS A 162 17.45 28.54 33.43
N GLY A 163 16.71 29.01 34.45
CA GLY A 163 16.09 30.34 34.45
C GLY A 163 15.10 30.55 33.32
N ASP A 164 15.28 31.61 32.54
CA ASP A 164 14.29 32.07 31.57
C ASP A 164 14.06 31.10 30.41
N SER A 165 15.09 30.34 29.99
CA SER A 165 14.91 29.30 28.96
C SER A 165 13.90 28.24 29.40
N PHE A 166 13.92 27.86 30.67
CA PHE A 166 12.95 26.92 31.23
C PHE A 166 11.55 27.55 31.32
N LYS A 167 11.43 28.81 31.77
CA LYS A 167 10.13 29.51 31.82
C LYS A 167 9.47 29.57 30.44
N VAL A 168 10.22 29.98 29.42
CA VAL A 168 9.75 30.08 28.02
C VAL A 168 9.29 28.72 27.50
N GLN A 169 9.98 27.62 27.84
CA GLN A 169 9.53 26.28 27.52
C GLN A 169 8.19 25.94 28.19
N GLN A 170 8.07 26.19 29.50
CA GLN A 170 6.85 25.88 30.24
C GLN A 170 5.64 26.68 29.72
N GLU A 171 5.82 27.95 29.40
CA GLU A 171 4.79 28.79 28.78
C GLU A 171 4.34 28.24 27.43
N ARG A 172 5.31 27.83 26.58
CA ARG A 172 5.02 27.24 25.27
C ARG A 172 4.28 25.91 25.42
N LEU A 173 4.74 25.01 26.29
CA LEU A 173 4.06 23.74 26.57
C LEU A 173 2.61 23.97 27.00
N HIS A 174 2.40 24.87 27.96
CA HIS A 174 1.07 25.21 28.47
C HIS A 174 0.17 25.73 27.34
N LEU A 175 0.66 26.68 26.54
CA LEU A 175 -0.08 27.24 25.41
C LEU A 175 -0.48 26.15 24.38
N ARG A 176 0.45 25.26 24.03
CA ARG A 176 0.21 24.20 23.02
C ARG A 176 -0.82 23.19 23.48
N ILE A 177 -0.75 22.78 24.75
CA ILE A 177 -1.70 21.82 25.32
C ILE A 177 -3.10 22.45 25.45
N THR A 178 -3.19 23.71 25.89
CA THR A 178 -4.46 24.44 25.93
C THR A 178 -5.08 24.54 24.54
N LYS A 179 -4.30 24.95 23.53
CA LYS A 179 -4.79 25.01 22.14
C LYS A 179 -5.23 23.65 21.61
N ALA A 180 -4.50 22.57 21.94
CA ALA A 180 -4.90 21.23 21.55
C ALA A 180 -6.26 20.82 22.18
N LYS A 181 -6.51 21.16 23.44
CA LYS A 181 -7.80 20.91 24.11
C LYS A 181 -8.93 21.73 23.51
N GLU A 182 -8.68 22.99 23.17
CA GLU A 182 -9.66 23.84 22.46
C GLU A 182 -10.04 23.24 21.11
N VAL A 183 -9.04 22.84 20.31
CA VAL A 183 -9.26 22.22 19.01
C VAL A 183 -9.97 20.87 19.12
N GLN A 184 -9.62 20.05 20.11
CA GLN A 184 -10.34 18.80 20.36
C GLN A 184 -11.81 19.06 20.71
N LYS A 185 -12.10 20.05 21.55
CA LYS A 185 -13.48 20.46 21.88
C LYS A 185 -14.23 20.99 20.65
N ASP A 186 -13.57 21.74 19.78
CA ASP A 186 -14.18 22.33 18.58
C ASP A 186 -14.49 21.31 17.48
N ILE A 187 -13.64 20.29 17.33
CA ILE A 187 -13.76 19.25 16.30
C ILE A 187 -14.62 18.08 16.78
N VAL A 188 -14.34 17.57 17.98
CA VAL A 188 -15.00 16.38 18.52
C VAL A 188 -16.26 16.75 19.30
N GLY A 189 -16.23 17.80 20.12
CA GLY A 189 -17.37 18.24 20.92
C GLY A 189 -17.91 17.11 21.81
N ASN A 190 -19.23 16.87 21.73
CA ASN A 190 -19.90 15.78 22.45
C ASN A 190 -20.00 14.48 21.62
N ASN A 191 -19.34 14.40 20.46
CA ASN A 191 -19.40 13.23 19.59
C ASN A 191 -18.53 12.10 20.14
N THR A 192 -18.98 10.86 19.95
CA THR A 192 -18.21 9.67 20.31
C THR A 192 -17.13 9.37 19.28
N VAL A 193 -15.89 9.15 19.73
CA VAL A 193 -14.75 8.84 18.85
C VAL A 193 -14.61 7.32 18.69
N THR A 194 -15.07 6.80 17.57
CA THR A 194 -15.09 5.35 17.29
C THR A 194 -13.84 4.83 16.58
N THR A 195 -12.93 5.71 16.17
CA THR A 195 -11.76 5.37 15.35
C THR A 195 -10.78 4.45 16.08
N GLY A 196 -10.74 4.47 17.41
CA GLY A 196 -9.91 3.56 18.21
C GLY A 196 -10.38 2.10 18.21
N LEU A 197 -11.63 1.82 17.82
CA LEU A 197 -12.22 0.48 17.92
C LEU A 197 -11.46 -0.57 17.11
N ARG A 198 -10.88 -0.19 15.97
CA ARG A 198 -10.07 -1.08 15.11
C ARG A 198 -8.96 -1.81 15.87
N SER A 199 -8.43 -1.21 16.94
CA SER A 199 -7.38 -1.79 17.77
C SER A 199 -7.86 -2.98 18.60
N ALA A 200 -9.17 -3.09 18.81
CA ALA A 200 -9.82 -4.23 19.46
C ALA A 200 -10.41 -5.25 18.48
N ALA A 201 -10.17 -5.15 17.17
CA ALA A 201 -10.55 -6.21 16.24
C ALA A 201 -9.82 -7.54 16.56
N PRO A 202 -10.50 -8.69 16.50
CA PRO A 202 -11.86 -8.91 15.97
C PRO A 202 -12.96 -8.93 17.06
N ARG A 203 -12.88 -8.11 18.12
CA ARG A 203 -13.89 -7.97 19.19
C ARG A 203 -14.24 -6.50 19.44
N THR A 204 -14.40 -5.73 18.36
CA THR A 204 -14.74 -4.30 18.44
C THR A 204 -16.03 -4.04 19.22
N ASP A 205 -17.03 -4.91 19.05
CA ASP A 205 -18.32 -4.85 19.73
C ASP A 205 -18.22 -4.89 21.27
N ALA A 206 -17.23 -5.60 21.81
CA ALA A 206 -17.03 -5.69 23.27
C ALA A 206 -16.16 -4.57 23.85
N ALA A 207 -15.44 -3.84 23.00
CA ALA A 207 -14.46 -2.85 23.42
C ALA A 207 -14.99 -1.41 23.42
N PHE A 208 -16.19 -1.19 22.85
CA PHE A 208 -16.77 0.14 22.62
C PHE A 208 -16.69 1.08 23.83
N GLN A 209 -17.22 0.65 24.98
CA GLN A 209 -17.26 1.48 26.17
C GLN A 209 -15.87 1.77 26.75
N ASP A 210 -14.98 0.78 26.76
CA ASP A 210 -13.64 0.89 27.37
C ASP A 210 -12.70 1.76 26.53
N ILE A 211 -12.79 1.67 25.20
CA ILE A 211 -12.02 2.52 24.28
C ILE A 211 -12.49 3.98 24.35
N ASN A 212 -13.81 4.22 24.36
CA ASN A 212 -14.33 5.57 24.51
C ASN A 212 -13.91 6.19 25.85
N ALA A 213 -14.01 5.45 26.95
CA ALA A 213 -13.58 5.90 28.27
C ALA A 213 -12.06 6.18 28.33
N SER A 214 -11.23 5.38 27.64
CA SER A 214 -9.78 5.61 27.52
C SER A 214 -9.49 6.96 26.84
N TYR A 215 -10.15 7.22 25.71
CA TYR A 215 -10.00 8.48 24.97
C TYR A 215 -10.43 9.69 25.81
N GLU A 216 -11.62 9.63 26.43
CA GLU A 216 -12.13 10.71 27.27
C GLU A 216 -11.19 11.02 28.45
N ALA A 217 -10.73 9.98 29.14
CA ALA A 217 -9.83 10.13 30.28
C ALA A 217 -8.47 10.72 29.89
N PHE A 218 -7.94 10.38 28.71
CA PHE A 218 -6.71 10.99 28.20
C PHE A 218 -6.88 12.49 27.95
N TRP A 219 -7.98 12.93 27.33
CA TRP A 219 -8.19 14.35 27.05
C TRP A 219 -8.56 15.17 28.30
N GLU A 220 -9.19 14.54 29.28
CA GLU A 220 -9.45 15.14 30.59
C GLU A 220 -8.14 15.33 31.37
N SER A 221 -7.42 14.23 31.61
CA SER A 221 -6.31 14.17 32.57
C SER A 221 -4.92 14.38 31.95
N GLY A 222 -4.72 14.04 30.68
CA GLY A 222 -3.42 13.96 30.01
C GLY A 222 -2.69 12.62 30.21
N LEU A 223 -3.34 11.61 30.78
CA LEU A 223 -2.76 10.32 31.20
C LEU A 223 -3.49 9.14 30.53
N SER A 224 -2.80 8.01 30.37
CA SER A 224 -3.41 6.79 29.81
C SER A 224 -4.16 5.94 30.84
N LYS A 225 -3.85 6.09 32.13
CA LYS A 225 -4.42 5.28 33.21
C LYS A 225 -5.59 6.01 33.87
N LEU A 226 -6.75 5.36 33.90
CA LEU A 226 -7.94 5.86 34.56
C LEU A 226 -7.75 6.04 36.07
N ASN A 227 -8.32 7.11 36.62
CA ASN A 227 -8.29 7.44 38.05
C ASN A 227 -6.88 7.58 38.67
N GLN A 228 -5.85 7.82 37.85
CA GLN A 228 -4.51 8.10 38.34
C GLN A 228 -4.43 9.53 38.92
N ALA A 229 -3.73 9.68 40.05
CA ALA A 229 -3.44 11.00 40.62
C ALA A 229 -2.70 11.87 39.59
N ARG A 230 -3.23 13.06 39.32
CA ARG A 230 -2.74 13.94 38.26
C ARG A 230 -1.38 14.56 38.63
N PRO A 231 -0.30 14.26 37.89
CA PRO A 231 0.99 14.92 38.09
C PRO A 231 0.92 16.41 37.77
N LYS A 232 1.88 17.18 38.29
CA LYS A 232 1.94 18.64 38.10
C LYS A 232 2.77 19.06 36.88
N ASN A 233 3.71 18.22 36.45
CA ASN A 233 4.67 18.62 35.42
C ASN A 233 4.15 18.36 34.02
N LEU A 234 4.29 19.34 33.14
CA LEU A 234 4.09 19.17 31.70
C LEU A 234 5.27 18.38 31.13
N ASN A 235 4.98 17.42 30.26
CA ASN A 235 6.01 16.60 29.64
C ASN A 235 6.75 17.37 28.54
N PRO A 236 8.08 17.60 28.67
CA PRO A 236 8.88 18.28 27.66
C PRO A 236 8.85 17.60 26.28
N MET A 237 8.52 16.32 26.18
CA MET A 237 8.41 15.61 24.89
C MET A 237 7.30 16.17 23.99
N PHE A 238 6.34 16.90 24.55
CA PHE A 238 5.28 17.61 23.80
C PHE A 238 5.62 19.08 23.55
N ASP A 239 6.89 19.46 23.73
CA ASP A 239 7.38 20.80 23.43
C ASP A 239 7.53 21.00 21.91
N ILE A 240 6.43 21.38 21.27
CA ILE A 240 6.36 21.61 19.83
C ILE A 240 6.95 22.98 19.51
N THR A 241 8.03 22.99 18.72
CA THR A 241 8.74 24.23 18.36
C THR A 241 8.03 25.01 17.25
N ASN A 242 7.38 24.31 16.32
CA ASN A 242 6.57 24.94 15.28
C ASN A 242 5.24 25.47 15.87
N PRO A 243 4.96 26.78 15.81
CA PRO A 243 3.78 27.36 16.43
C PRO A 243 2.43 26.98 15.80
N GLN A 244 2.44 26.35 14.63
CA GLN A 244 1.23 25.89 13.95
C GLN A 244 0.89 24.46 14.27
N CYS A 245 1.86 23.71 14.77
CA CYS A 245 1.70 22.32 15.06
C CYS A 245 1.11 22.16 16.48
N ILE A 246 0.07 21.34 16.59
CA ILE A 246 -0.60 21.03 17.86
C ILE A 246 -0.89 19.54 17.92
N LEU A 247 -1.06 18.99 19.13
CA LEU A 247 -1.41 17.58 19.29
C LEU A 247 -2.71 17.24 18.53
N HIS A 248 -2.70 16.19 17.72
CA HIS A 248 -3.86 15.77 16.95
C HIS A 248 -5.03 15.41 17.87
N TYR A 249 -6.23 15.91 17.58
CA TYR A 249 -7.43 15.71 18.42
C TYR A 249 -7.83 14.24 18.60
N GLY A 250 -7.50 13.37 17.65
CA GLY A 250 -7.72 11.92 17.73
C GLY A 250 -6.63 11.15 18.50
N THR A 251 -5.75 11.82 19.24
CA THR A 251 -4.68 11.16 20.01
C THR A 251 -5.29 10.28 21.11
N ASP A 252 -4.92 9.00 21.08
CA ASP A 252 -5.13 8.05 22.17
C ASP A 252 -3.86 7.16 22.26
N PRO A 253 -3.18 7.08 23.41
CA PRO A 253 -2.00 6.24 23.57
C PRO A 253 -2.20 4.73 23.40
N VAL A 254 -3.39 4.20 23.69
CA VAL A 254 -3.58 2.73 23.75
C VAL A 254 -3.93 2.12 22.39
N ILE A 255 -4.46 2.92 21.46
CA ILE A 255 -4.94 2.42 20.16
C ILE A 255 -3.81 2.02 19.20
N GLY A 256 -2.55 2.35 19.52
CA GLY A 256 -1.39 1.82 18.80
C GLY A 256 -1.15 0.32 18.98
N TYR A 257 -1.84 -0.32 19.93
CA TYR A 257 -1.62 -1.72 20.36
C TYR A 257 -2.81 -2.63 19.99
N HIS A 258 -2.62 -3.94 20.09
CA HIS A 258 -3.66 -4.93 19.76
C HIS A 258 -4.53 -5.26 20.97
N LEU A 259 -5.49 -4.39 21.29
CA LEU A 259 -6.31 -4.43 22.50
C LEU A 259 -7.27 -5.63 22.57
N SER A 260 -7.48 -6.35 21.47
CA SER A 260 -8.42 -7.48 21.42
C SER A 260 -8.11 -8.60 22.39
N THR A 261 -6.86 -8.74 22.84
CA THR A 261 -6.44 -9.74 23.84
C THR A 261 -7.19 -9.64 25.17
N THR A 262 -7.75 -8.47 25.49
CA THR A 262 -8.58 -8.23 26.68
C THR A 262 -9.98 -8.82 26.54
N TYR A 263 -10.54 -8.76 25.33
CA TYR A 263 -11.96 -9.03 25.05
C TYR A 263 -12.20 -10.44 24.50
N VAL A 264 -11.13 -11.21 24.33
CA VAL A 264 -11.18 -12.62 23.92
C VAL A 264 -10.76 -13.53 25.07
N GLY A 265 -11.37 -14.72 25.15
CA GLY A 265 -10.97 -15.73 26.13
C GLY A 265 -9.63 -16.37 25.76
N LEU A 266 -8.54 -15.99 26.44
CA LEU A 266 -7.20 -16.56 26.23
C LEU A 266 -6.88 -17.75 27.16
N SER A 267 -6.15 -18.74 26.63
CA SER A 267 -5.71 -19.93 27.36
C SER A 267 -4.69 -19.58 28.46
N GLY A 268 -4.42 -20.49 29.40
CA GLY A 268 -3.50 -20.27 30.53
C GLY A 268 -2.09 -19.83 30.13
N GLU A 269 -1.54 -20.53 29.13
CA GLU A 269 -0.16 -20.39 28.64
C GLU A 269 -0.05 -19.39 27.46
N SER A 270 -1.12 -18.65 27.15
CA SER A 270 -1.15 -17.74 26.01
C SER A 270 -0.10 -16.62 26.15
N PRO A 271 0.70 -16.35 25.10
CA PRO A 271 1.44 -15.10 24.98
C PRO A 271 0.51 -13.89 25.14
N LEU A 272 1.04 -12.79 25.69
CA LEU A 272 0.34 -11.51 25.88
C LEU A 272 -0.99 -11.61 26.63
N LYS A 273 -1.15 -12.64 27.47
CA LYS A 273 -2.31 -12.75 28.35
C LYS A 273 -2.21 -11.74 29.49
N ALA A 274 -3.17 -10.83 29.56
CA ALA A 274 -3.30 -9.91 30.68
C ALA A 274 -3.67 -10.65 31.99
N ASN A 275 -3.23 -10.12 33.12
CA ASN A 275 -3.61 -10.63 34.44
C ASN A 275 -5.13 -10.53 34.65
N LYS A 276 -5.76 -11.65 35.05
CA LYS A 276 -7.23 -11.80 35.19
C LYS A 276 -7.91 -10.77 36.10
N ALA A 277 -7.17 -10.11 36.99
CA ALA A 277 -7.70 -9.08 37.87
C ALA A 277 -8.29 -7.88 37.11
N ASN A 278 -7.81 -7.60 35.88
CA ASN A 278 -8.12 -6.37 35.15
C ASN A 278 -9.13 -6.54 34.01
N SER A 279 -9.50 -7.77 33.61
CA SER A 279 -10.18 -8.04 32.33
C SER A 279 -11.68 -7.72 32.27
N LYS A 280 -12.26 -7.11 33.32
CA LYS A 280 -13.70 -6.77 33.41
C LYS A 280 -13.95 -5.35 33.93
N GLN A 281 -12.90 -4.54 34.11
CA GLN A 281 -12.99 -3.19 34.63
C GLN A 281 -12.70 -2.18 33.53
N VAL A 282 -13.40 -1.06 33.54
CA VAL A 282 -13.08 0.11 32.72
C VAL A 282 -11.61 0.51 33.01
N GLY A 283 -10.79 0.63 31.96
CA GLY A 283 -9.34 0.84 32.05
C GLY A 283 -8.47 -0.38 31.76
N ALA A 284 -9.05 -1.46 31.24
CA ALA A 284 -8.31 -2.64 30.86
C ALA A 284 -7.41 -2.41 29.63
N CYS A 285 -7.81 -1.54 28.70
CA CYS A 285 -7.02 -1.15 27.52
C CYS A 285 -5.57 -0.76 27.86
N PHE A 286 -5.38 0.10 28.86
CA PHE A 286 -4.06 0.58 29.28
C PHE A 286 -3.16 -0.56 29.75
N SER A 287 -3.68 -1.43 30.62
CA SER A 287 -2.90 -2.56 31.17
C SER A 287 -2.37 -3.45 30.05
N VAL A 288 -3.22 -3.73 29.05
CA VAL A 288 -2.88 -4.58 27.91
C VAL A 288 -1.89 -3.90 26.97
N ALA A 289 -2.09 -2.62 26.67
CA ALA A 289 -1.15 -1.86 25.87
C ALA A 289 0.24 -1.81 26.54
N LEU A 290 0.30 -1.61 27.86
CA LEU A 290 1.55 -1.61 28.62
C LEU A 290 2.23 -2.99 28.65
N ASP A 291 1.48 -4.08 28.80
CA ASP A 291 2.04 -5.43 28.76
C ASP A 291 2.59 -5.79 27.37
N GLN A 292 1.91 -5.35 26.31
CA GLN A 292 2.42 -5.47 24.94
C GLN A 292 3.67 -4.61 24.73
N PHE A 293 3.67 -3.37 25.21
CA PHE A 293 4.83 -2.49 25.16
C PHE A 293 6.05 -3.10 25.87
N ARG A 294 5.86 -3.71 27.05
CA ARG A 294 6.91 -4.45 27.76
C ARG A 294 7.47 -5.59 26.92
N ALA A 295 6.60 -6.41 26.33
CA ALA A 295 7.00 -7.54 25.50
C ALA A 295 7.76 -7.09 24.25
N PHE A 296 7.29 -6.04 23.58
CA PHE A 296 7.92 -5.54 22.36
C PHE A 296 9.26 -4.85 22.66
N SER A 297 9.33 -4.08 23.75
CA SER A 297 10.58 -3.45 24.22
C SER A 297 11.64 -4.49 24.57
N LYS A 298 11.24 -5.60 25.21
CA LYS A 298 12.13 -6.72 25.49
C LYS A 298 12.69 -7.33 24.19
N ALA A 299 11.83 -7.62 23.22
CA ALA A 299 12.26 -8.17 21.92
C ALA A 299 13.21 -7.22 21.17
N PHE A 300 12.94 -5.92 21.24
CA PHE A 300 13.81 -4.88 20.67
C PHE A 300 15.20 -4.88 21.31
N ARG A 301 15.28 -4.89 22.65
CA ARG A 301 16.56 -4.99 23.38
C ARG A 301 17.35 -6.22 22.97
N GLU A 302 16.71 -7.39 22.94
CA GLU A 302 17.35 -8.66 22.59
C GLU A 302 17.87 -8.68 21.15
N SER A 303 17.31 -7.84 20.27
CA SER A 303 17.65 -7.79 18.84
C SER A 303 18.54 -6.60 18.46
N ALA A 304 18.96 -5.76 19.41
CA ALA A 304 19.61 -4.47 19.12
C ALA A 304 20.85 -4.55 18.20
N SER A 305 21.63 -5.64 18.30
CA SER A 305 22.82 -5.88 17.47
C SER A 305 22.51 -6.23 16.00
N LEU A 306 21.25 -6.51 15.68
CA LEU A 306 20.75 -6.85 14.35
C LEU A 306 19.95 -5.70 13.73
N LEU A 307 19.80 -4.58 14.45
CA LEU A 307 18.98 -3.46 14.06
C LEU A 307 19.83 -2.27 13.62
N THR A 308 19.39 -1.60 12.56
CA THR A 308 19.83 -0.27 12.16
C THR A 308 18.59 0.57 11.84
N LEU A 309 18.46 1.72 12.47
CA LEU A 309 17.36 2.69 12.33
C LEU A 309 17.97 4.01 11.87
N ARG A 310 17.55 4.51 10.71
CA ARG A 310 18.08 5.72 10.08
C ARG A 310 17.01 6.80 10.07
N PHE A 311 17.32 8.01 10.51
CA PHE A 311 16.34 9.07 10.69
C PHE A 311 16.58 10.25 9.74
N VAL A 312 15.51 10.72 9.10
CA VAL A 312 15.53 11.91 8.23
C VAL A 312 14.24 12.73 8.37
N THR A 313 14.37 14.04 8.58
CA THR A 313 13.24 14.98 8.62
C THR A 313 13.03 15.65 7.27
N THR A 314 12.00 15.22 6.54
CA THR A 314 11.62 15.75 5.22
C THR A 314 10.26 15.21 4.78
N ASP A 315 9.66 15.86 3.78
CA ASP A 315 8.52 15.33 3.03
C ASP A 315 8.88 14.00 2.34
N ALA A 316 7.93 13.06 2.34
CA ALA A 316 8.11 11.72 1.80
C ALA A 316 8.43 11.72 0.29
N MET A 317 7.83 12.63 -0.48
CA MET A 317 8.05 12.73 -1.92
C MET A 317 9.45 13.29 -2.21
N ALA A 318 9.87 14.31 -1.46
CA ALA A 318 11.22 14.88 -1.56
C ALA A 318 12.30 13.82 -1.27
N LEU A 319 12.13 13.01 -0.21
CA LEU A 319 13.04 11.91 0.09
C LEU A 319 13.07 10.88 -1.04
N CYS A 320 11.90 10.41 -1.48
CA CYS A 320 11.82 9.37 -2.50
C CYS A 320 12.53 9.77 -3.79
N HIS A 321 12.28 10.98 -4.28
CA HIS A 321 12.94 11.49 -5.48
C HIS A 321 14.44 11.74 -5.27
N THR A 322 14.85 12.15 -4.08
CA THR A 322 16.28 12.29 -3.72
C THR A 322 16.98 10.94 -3.69
N LEU A 323 16.39 9.90 -3.08
CA LEU A 323 16.95 8.55 -3.07
C LEU A 323 17.07 7.96 -4.48
N GLN A 324 16.06 8.18 -5.35
CA GLN A 324 16.16 7.81 -6.75
C GLN A 324 17.33 8.52 -7.45
N HIS A 325 17.49 9.82 -7.19
CA HIS A 325 18.58 10.62 -7.75
C HIS A 325 19.95 10.11 -7.29
N VAL A 326 20.12 9.84 -5.99
CA VAL A 326 21.33 9.28 -5.41
C VAL A 326 21.65 7.92 -6.03
N GLN A 327 20.64 7.07 -6.23
CA GLN A 327 20.80 5.74 -6.83
C GLN A 327 21.42 5.82 -8.24
N ILE A 328 20.97 6.78 -9.06
CA ILE A 328 21.36 6.93 -10.48
C ILE A 328 22.63 7.74 -10.65
N TYR A 329 22.65 8.97 -10.12
CA TYR A 329 23.70 9.94 -10.41
C TYR A 329 24.81 9.95 -9.38
N LYS A 330 24.65 9.20 -8.28
CA LYS A 330 25.60 9.18 -7.17
C LYS A 330 25.80 10.59 -6.56
N SER A 331 24.82 11.47 -6.67
CA SER A 331 24.79 12.79 -6.03
C SER A 331 23.94 12.74 -4.77
N ASN A 332 24.32 13.51 -3.74
CA ASN A 332 23.63 13.54 -2.44
C ASN A 332 22.39 14.45 -2.39
N SER A 333 22.07 15.17 -3.47
CA SER A 333 20.88 16.01 -3.56
C SER A 333 20.26 15.98 -4.97
N ALA A 334 18.93 16.04 -5.02
CA ALA A 334 18.14 16.21 -6.25
C ALA A 334 17.73 17.67 -6.50
N GLY A 335 18.19 18.61 -5.67
CA GLY A 335 17.69 19.98 -5.62
C GLY A 335 16.26 20.07 -5.06
N CYS A 336 15.79 19.11 -4.29
CA CYS A 336 14.49 19.22 -3.62
C CYS A 336 14.61 20.05 -2.34
N TYR A 337 13.59 20.87 -2.03
CA TYR A 337 13.42 21.37 -0.66
C TYR A 337 12.88 20.25 0.22
N ARG A 338 13.07 20.39 1.54
CA ARG A 338 12.54 19.41 2.50
C ARG A 338 11.01 19.37 2.55
N SER A 339 10.33 20.48 2.30
CA SER A 339 8.87 20.54 2.14
C SER A 339 8.45 21.84 1.42
N PHE A 340 7.16 22.06 1.18
CA PHE A 340 6.66 23.27 0.50
C PHE A 340 6.69 24.51 1.41
N GLN A 341 6.94 24.31 2.70
CA GLN A 341 6.89 25.35 3.73
C GLN A 341 8.28 25.86 4.13
N THR A 342 9.34 25.19 3.67
CA THR A 342 10.72 25.47 4.02
C THR A 342 11.58 25.62 2.77
N TRP A 343 12.44 26.62 2.79
CA TRP A 343 13.48 26.93 1.83
C TRP A 343 14.78 26.14 2.07
N GLU A 344 14.80 25.24 3.05
CA GLU A 344 15.94 24.36 3.34
C GLU A 344 16.07 23.25 2.28
N PRO A 345 17.22 23.14 1.59
CA PRO A 345 17.50 22.03 0.68
C PRO A 345 17.61 20.68 1.41
N LEU A 346 17.17 19.62 0.73
CA LEU A 346 17.42 18.25 1.15
C LEU A 346 18.76 17.76 0.57
N ILE A 347 19.71 17.47 1.45
CA ILE A 347 21.04 16.95 1.12
C ILE A 347 21.34 15.80 2.08
N LEU A 348 21.60 14.61 1.54
CA LEU A 348 21.97 13.41 2.31
C LEU A 348 23.49 13.37 2.51
N ASP A 349 23.99 14.18 3.44
CA ASP A 349 25.41 14.52 3.59
C ASP A 349 26.18 13.64 4.59
N THR A 350 25.56 12.63 5.22
CA THR A 350 26.27 11.76 6.16
C THR A 350 27.14 10.71 5.47
N VAL A 351 28.11 10.20 6.23
CA VAL A 351 29.08 9.18 5.76
C VAL A 351 28.38 7.93 5.20
N ASP A 352 27.22 7.57 5.73
CA ASP A 352 26.45 6.40 5.31
C ASP A 352 25.91 6.54 3.86
N HIS A 353 25.76 7.77 3.36
CA HIS A 353 25.39 8.08 1.97
C HIS A 353 26.59 8.55 1.12
N SER A 354 27.80 8.58 1.70
CA SER A 354 29.02 8.95 0.98
C SER A 354 29.46 7.86 0.00
N LEU A 355 29.90 8.27 -1.20
CA LEU A 355 30.34 7.33 -2.26
C LEU A 355 31.67 6.62 -1.96
N GLN A 356 32.34 6.97 -0.87
CA GLN A 356 33.75 6.65 -0.63
C GLN A 356 33.99 5.45 0.31
N ARG A 357 32.94 4.84 0.92
CA ARG A 357 33.11 3.67 1.81
C ARG A 357 32.25 2.47 1.42
N ALA A 358 32.89 1.31 1.31
CA ALA A 358 32.28 0.02 0.94
C ALA A 358 31.71 -0.79 2.14
N GLY A 359 31.70 -0.26 3.36
CA GLY A 359 31.53 -1.07 4.59
C GLY A 359 30.23 -0.88 5.40
N ALA A 360 29.38 0.11 5.11
CA ALA A 360 28.14 0.38 5.87
C ALA A 360 27.18 1.33 5.13
N ALA A 361 27.09 1.21 3.79
CA ALA A 361 26.28 2.12 2.98
C ALA A 361 24.78 1.98 3.30
N ALA A 362 24.08 3.11 3.40
CA ALA A 362 22.64 3.12 3.58
C ALA A 362 21.93 2.51 2.36
N PRO A 363 20.83 1.77 2.55
CA PRO A 363 20.07 1.20 1.44
C PRO A 363 19.47 2.30 0.55
N LEU A 364 19.60 2.14 -0.77
CA LEU A 364 18.97 2.98 -1.79
C LEU A 364 17.84 2.23 -2.54
N SER A 365 17.60 0.97 -2.17
CA SER A 365 16.49 0.17 -2.65
C SER A 365 16.05 -0.77 -1.55
N PHE A 366 14.74 -1.01 -1.43
CA PHE A 366 14.13 -1.59 -0.25
C PHE A 366 13.34 -2.85 -0.57
N ASP A 367 13.33 -3.80 0.37
CA ASP A 367 12.43 -4.95 0.30
C ASP A 367 11.01 -4.56 0.70
N ILE A 368 10.86 -3.60 1.61
CA ILE A 368 9.57 -3.07 2.08
C ILE A 368 9.55 -1.55 1.97
N ILE A 369 8.45 -1.00 1.48
CA ILE A 369 8.14 0.42 1.63
C ILE A 369 6.75 0.53 2.26
N ASP A 370 6.69 1.08 3.46
CA ASP A 370 5.42 1.38 4.13
C ASP A 370 5.14 2.87 4.00
N THR A 371 3.96 3.23 3.50
CA THR A 371 3.59 4.64 3.30
C THR A 371 2.67 5.18 4.39
N SER A 372 2.41 4.43 5.48
CA SER A 372 1.37 4.78 6.45
C SER A 372 0.06 5.18 5.72
N ASN A 373 -0.71 6.10 6.30
CA ASN A 373 -1.90 6.70 5.70
C ASN A 373 -1.62 7.86 4.73
N LEU A 374 -0.38 8.01 4.23
CA LEU A 374 -0.02 9.13 3.35
C LEU A 374 -0.78 9.15 2.02
N ALA A 375 -1.44 8.06 1.62
CA ALA A 375 -2.30 8.05 0.44
C ALA A 375 -3.50 9.01 0.60
N ASP A 376 -3.95 9.27 1.83
CA ASP A 376 -4.96 10.30 2.13
C ASP A 376 -4.44 11.72 1.85
N HIS A 377 -3.12 11.93 1.83
CA HIS A 377 -2.51 13.26 1.66
C HIS A 377 -1.97 13.48 0.25
N PHE A 378 -1.35 12.46 -0.33
CA PHE A 378 -0.65 12.56 -1.61
C PHE A 378 -1.37 11.85 -2.77
N GLY A 379 -2.36 11.00 -2.48
CA GLY A 379 -2.98 10.11 -3.46
C GLY A 379 -2.08 8.95 -3.86
N TYR A 380 -2.68 7.85 -4.32
CA TYR A 380 -1.96 6.63 -4.70
C TYR A 380 -0.96 6.89 -5.84
N LEU A 381 -1.38 7.60 -6.90
CA LEU A 381 -0.58 7.73 -8.12
C LEU A 381 0.76 8.46 -7.88
N ASN A 382 0.75 9.53 -7.08
CA ASN A 382 1.97 10.23 -6.69
C ASN A 382 2.89 9.32 -5.88
N LEU A 383 2.36 8.71 -4.81
CA LEU A 383 3.13 7.83 -3.92
C LEU A 383 3.76 6.67 -4.68
N LEU A 384 2.99 5.95 -5.50
CA LEU A 384 3.49 4.82 -6.28
C LEU A 384 4.54 5.25 -7.31
N THR A 385 4.40 6.43 -7.90
CA THR A 385 5.38 7.00 -8.84
C THR A 385 6.70 7.34 -8.16
N ALA A 386 6.68 7.88 -6.94
CA ALA A 386 7.89 8.26 -6.22
C ALA A 386 8.53 7.08 -5.46
N ALA A 387 7.75 6.23 -4.81
CA ALA A 387 8.26 5.14 -3.98
C ALA A 387 8.47 3.83 -4.75
N GLY A 388 7.63 3.53 -5.76
CA GLY A 388 7.71 2.29 -6.54
C GLY A 388 9.11 1.99 -7.13
N PRO A 389 9.83 2.98 -7.73
CA PRO A 389 11.17 2.78 -8.25
C PRO A 389 12.25 2.43 -7.21
N LEU A 390 11.97 2.61 -5.92
CA LEU A 390 12.87 2.27 -4.82
C LEU A 390 12.69 0.82 -4.35
N LEU A 391 11.73 0.06 -4.88
CA LEU A 391 11.63 -1.37 -4.59
C LEU A 391 12.80 -2.13 -5.21
N LYS A 392 13.37 -3.07 -4.46
CA LYS A 392 14.30 -4.06 -5.03
C LYS A 392 13.58 -4.83 -6.15
N PRO A 393 14.30 -5.25 -7.20
CA PRO A 393 13.73 -6.02 -8.30
C PRO A 393 13.52 -7.49 -7.89
N LYS A 394 12.87 -7.73 -6.75
CA LYS A 394 12.48 -9.06 -6.28
C LYS A 394 10.96 -9.11 -6.19
N PRO A 395 10.33 -10.23 -6.51
CA PRO A 395 8.88 -10.30 -6.57
C PRO A 395 8.21 -10.44 -5.19
N THR A 396 9.01 -10.62 -4.12
CA THR A 396 8.59 -10.49 -2.71
C THR A 396 8.68 -9.04 -2.21
N SER A 397 9.42 -8.16 -2.88
CA SER A 397 9.52 -6.75 -2.48
C SER A 397 8.17 -6.06 -2.63
N THR A 398 7.76 -5.32 -1.60
CA THR A 398 6.38 -4.85 -1.41
C THR A 398 6.35 -3.38 -1.02
N LEU A 399 5.53 -2.60 -1.71
CA LEU A 399 5.09 -1.28 -1.26
C LEU A 399 3.66 -1.43 -0.72
N SER A 400 3.42 -0.97 0.50
CA SER A 400 2.12 -0.99 1.15
C SER A 400 1.54 0.42 1.21
N THR A 401 0.30 0.60 0.73
CA THR A 401 -0.44 1.85 0.85
C THR A 401 -1.63 1.66 1.78
N GLU A 402 -1.77 2.52 2.79
CA GLU A 402 -2.91 2.57 3.69
C GLU A 402 -3.74 3.85 3.45
N VAL A 403 -5.07 3.73 3.55
CA VAL A 403 -6.04 4.84 3.47
C VAL A 403 -6.99 4.71 4.64
N LEU A 404 -7.31 5.83 5.30
CA LEU A 404 -8.28 5.90 6.39
C LEU A 404 -9.50 6.74 6.03
N VAL A 405 -9.37 7.72 5.15
CA VAL A 405 -10.45 8.67 4.85
C VAL A 405 -11.16 8.26 3.57
N GLN A 406 -12.41 7.80 3.69
CA GLN A 406 -13.25 7.57 2.52
C GLN A 406 -13.77 8.91 2.01
N ARG A 407 -13.23 9.38 0.87
CA ARG A 407 -13.66 10.65 0.25
C ARG A 407 -14.73 10.46 -0.82
N GLU A 408 -14.81 9.26 -1.39
CA GLU A 408 -15.81 8.90 -2.38
C GLU A 408 -17.10 8.40 -1.75
N THR A 409 -18.21 8.62 -2.47
CA THR A 409 -19.58 8.22 -2.07
C THR A 409 -19.69 6.71 -1.83
N ASP A 410 -18.95 5.92 -2.60
CA ASP A 410 -18.97 4.46 -2.56
C ASP A 410 -17.64 3.84 -3.04
N MET A 411 -17.52 2.53 -2.85
CA MET A 411 -16.32 1.77 -3.19
C MET A 411 -16.04 1.66 -4.69
N GLU A 412 -17.06 1.72 -5.55
CA GLU A 412 -16.87 1.66 -7.01
C GLU A 412 -16.28 2.97 -7.54
N GLN A 413 -16.76 4.09 -7.00
CA GLN A 413 -16.20 5.40 -7.29
C GLN A 413 -14.77 5.52 -6.73
N HIS A 414 -14.51 5.01 -5.52
CA HIS A 414 -13.16 4.94 -4.96
C HIS A 414 -12.22 4.11 -5.85
N LYS A 415 -12.66 2.93 -6.31
CA LYS A 415 -11.92 2.08 -7.24
C LYS A 415 -11.59 2.81 -8.56
N LYS A 416 -12.54 3.53 -9.14
CA LYS A 416 -12.35 4.29 -10.38
C LYS A 416 -11.31 5.41 -10.21
N ASN A 417 -11.29 6.04 -9.05
CA ASN A 417 -10.41 7.17 -8.74
C ASN A 417 -9.03 6.75 -8.21
N LEU A 418 -8.82 5.45 -7.92
CA LEU A 418 -7.59 4.96 -7.27
C LEU A 418 -6.34 5.27 -8.10
N LEU A 419 -6.31 4.87 -9.38
CA LEU A 419 -5.22 5.17 -10.33
C LEU A 419 -5.69 5.93 -11.58
N TYR A 420 -6.95 6.36 -11.64
CA TYR A 420 -7.55 7.08 -12.78
C TYR A 420 -7.50 6.32 -14.11
N GLY A 421 -7.41 4.99 -14.05
CA GLY A 421 -7.35 4.08 -15.17
C GLY A 421 -7.53 2.63 -14.69
N ASP A 422 -7.43 1.67 -15.62
CA ASP A 422 -7.43 0.26 -15.24
C ASP A 422 -6.28 -0.05 -14.28
N ILE A 423 -6.62 -0.46 -13.05
CA ILE A 423 -5.66 -0.57 -11.93
C ILE A 423 -4.46 -1.45 -12.32
N PRO A 424 -4.64 -2.68 -12.86
CA PRO A 424 -3.49 -3.50 -13.20
C PRO A 424 -2.66 -2.94 -14.36
N THR A 425 -3.28 -2.29 -15.34
CA THR A 425 -2.56 -1.66 -16.47
C THR A 425 -1.69 -0.50 -15.99
N VAL A 426 -2.24 0.41 -15.19
CA VAL A 426 -1.49 1.56 -14.65
C VAL A 426 -0.42 1.09 -13.65
N ALA A 427 -0.71 0.10 -12.81
CA ALA A 427 0.28 -0.49 -11.91
C ALA A 427 1.47 -1.09 -12.68
N LEU A 428 1.23 -1.83 -13.77
CA LEU A 428 2.29 -2.37 -14.62
C LEU A 428 3.14 -1.25 -15.25
N LEU A 429 2.53 -0.15 -15.69
CA LEU A 429 3.26 1.03 -16.18
C LEU A 429 4.22 1.59 -15.11
N LEU A 430 3.77 1.61 -13.85
CA LEU A 430 4.59 1.99 -12.68
C LEU A 430 5.54 0.87 -12.23
N GLY A 431 5.51 -0.32 -12.85
CA GLY A 431 6.39 -1.46 -12.58
C GLY A 431 6.00 -2.21 -11.31
N LEU A 432 4.72 -2.18 -11.00
CA LEU A 432 4.10 -2.74 -9.81
C LEU A 432 3.06 -3.79 -10.22
N ASP A 433 2.82 -4.73 -9.32
CA ASP A 433 1.86 -5.80 -9.49
C ASP A 433 0.90 -5.86 -8.28
N PRO A 434 -0.38 -5.48 -8.48
CA PRO A 434 -1.38 -5.46 -7.43
C PRO A 434 -1.97 -6.87 -7.22
N VAL A 435 -1.23 -7.74 -6.53
CA VAL A 435 -1.55 -9.17 -6.41
C VAL A 435 -2.97 -9.42 -5.89
N GLU A 436 -3.43 -8.66 -4.90
CA GLU A 436 -4.77 -8.83 -4.31
C GLU A 436 -5.89 -8.53 -5.32
N ILE A 437 -5.67 -7.60 -6.25
CA ILE A 437 -6.62 -7.29 -7.33
C ILE A 437 -6.71 -8.47 -8.31
N TRP A 438 -5.59 -9.13 -8.60
CA TRP A 438 -5.57 -10.29 -9.49
C TRP A 438 -6.17 -11.55 -8.88
N THR A 439 -5.83 -11.86 -7.62
CA THR A 439 -6.27 -13.09 -6.96
C THR A 439 -7.69 -12.99 -6.41
N GLY A 440 -8.20 -11.76 -6.22
CA GLY A 440 -9.48 -11.51 -5.55
C GLY A 440 -9.50 -12.00 -4.11
N THR A 441 -8.33 -12.10 -3.46
CA THR A 441 -8.21 -12.73 -2.15
C THR A 441 -7.18 -12.03 -1.27
N THR A 442 -7.55 -11.81 0.00
CA THR A 442 -6.68 -11.25 1.04
C THR A 442 -6.84 -12.02 2.36
N ALA A 443 -5.84 -11.89 3.25
CA ALA A 443 -5.86 -12.49 4.59
C ALA A 443 -6.45 -11.57 5.67
N THR A 444 -6.73 -10.31 5.32
CA THR A 444 -7.24 -9.29 6.25
C THR A 444 -8.76 -9.21 6.16
N SER A 445 -9.44 -9.38 7.29
CA SER A 445 -10.89 -9.18 7.36
C SER A 445 -11.22 -7.68 7.39
N ARG A 446 -12.35 -7.31 6.80
CA ARG A 446 -12.92 -5.95 6.89
C ARG A 446 -14.20 -5.89 7.70
N PHE A 447 -14.58 -7.01 8.30
CA PHE A 447 -15.84 -7.12 9.02
C PHE A 447 -15.99 -6.01 10.07
N ASP A 448 -14.99 -5.85 10.95
CA ASP A 448 -15.04 -4.92 12.08
C ASP A 448 -14.99 -3.43 11.64
N GLU A 449 -14.23 -3.10 10.59
CA GLU A 449 -14.22 -1.75 9.99
C GLU A 449 -15.59 -1.40 9.40
N ARG A 450 -16.20 -2.30 8.62
CA ARG A 450 -17.56 -2.11 8.09
C ARG A 450 -18.60 -2.04 9.21
N PHE A 451 -18.50 -2.92 10.19
CA PHE A 451 -19.44 -2.95 11.31
C PHE A 451 -19.45 -1.62 12.07
N THR A 452 -18.28 -1.01 12.27
CA THR A 452 -18.16 0.29 12.92
C THR A 452 -18.78 1.42 12.10
N LEU A 453 -18.63 1.38 10.76
CA LEU A 453 -19.30 2.32 9.85
C LEU A 453 -20.82 2.20 9.92
N ASP A 454 -21.35 0.99 9.78
CA ASP A 454 -22.80 0.75 9.78
C ASP A 454 -23.44 1.17 11.12
N MET A 455 -22.70 1.08 12.24
CA MET A 455 -23.15 1.58 13.54
C MET A 455 -23.14 3.12 13.64
N ALA A 456 -22.25 3.79 12.90
CA ALA A 456 -22.13 5.25 12.89
C ALA A 456 -23.16 5.94 11.98
N ASP A 457 -23.58 5.28 10.88
CA ASP A 457 -24.57 5.76 9.90
C ASP A 457 -25.99 5.99 10.48
N GLY A 458 -26.24 5.63 11.75
CA GLY A 458 -27.44 6.01 12.50
C GLY A 458 -27.44 7.44 13.05
N SER A 459 -26.38 8.23 12.83
CA SER A 459 -26.24 9.63 13.25
C SER A 459 -26.44 10.61 12.09
N GLU A 460 -26.84 11.86 12.39
CA GLU A 460 -27.20 12.87 11.38
C GLU A 460 -26.12 13.06 10.28
N PRO A 461 -26.53 13.37 9.03
CA PRO A 461 -25.64 13.50 7.85
C PRO A 461 -24.58 14.61 7.95
N ASP A 462 -24.56 15.39 9.02
CA ASP A 462 -23.61 16.50 9.26
C ASP A 462 -22.30 16.08 9.96
N THR A 463 -22.05 14.77 10.16
CA THR A 463 -20.79 14.31 10.78
C THR A 463 -19.60 14.31 9.78
N PRO A 464 -18.44 14.88 10.17
CA PRO A 464 -17.29 14.98 9.26
C PRO A 464 -16.59 13.62 9.08
N THR A 465 -16.59 13.14 7.82
CA THR A 465 -15.77 12.04 7.28
C THR A 465 -15.79 10.71 8.06
N THR A 466 -16.57 9.75 7.54
CA THR A 466 -16.47 8.34 7.94
C THR A 466 -15.05 7.81 7.64
N GLN A 467 -14.41 7.20 8.65
CA GLN A 467 -13.10 6.56 8.48
C GLN A 467 -13.25 5.06 8.26
N SER A 468 -12.57 4.54 7.24
CA SER A 468 -12.47 3.10 6.99
C SER A 468 -11.08 2.75 6.51
N ARG A 469 -10.43 1.82 7.19
CA ARG A 469 -9.03 1.48 6.93
C ARG A 469 -8.88 0.53 5.75
N PHE A 470 -8.17 0.90 4.68
CA PHE A 470 -7.84 0.02 3.55
C PHE A 470 -6.32 -0.12 3.40
N VAL A 471 -5.84 -1.34 3.19
CA VAL A 471 -4.42 -1.61 2.88
C VAL A 471 -4.35 -2.35 1.56
N LEU A 472 -3.49 -1.87 0.65
CA LEU A 472 -3.19 -2.51 -0.63
C LEU A 472 -1.69 -2.77 -0.76
N HIS A 473 -1.37 -3.96 -1.27
CA HIS A 473 0.01 -4.38 -1.47
C HIS A 473 0.40 -4.35 -2.96
N TRP A 474 1.46 -3.62 -3.26
CA TRP A 474 2.02 -3.45 -4.60
C TRP A 474 3.37 -4.16 -4.66
N LYS A 475 3.44 -5.30 -5.34
CA LYS A 475 4.68 -6.07 -5.48
C LYS A 475 5.51 -5.55 -6.64
N SER A 476 6.83 -5.72 -6.60
CA SER A 476 7.67 -5.43 -7.77
C SER A 476 7.29 -6.30 -8.97
N ALA A 477 7.05 -5.67 -10.13
CA ALA A 477 6.84 -6.37 -11.41
C ALA A 477 8.15 -6.59 -12.18
N ALA A 478 9.30 -6.20 -11.61
CA ALA A 478 10.59 -6.31 -12.27
C ALA A 478 10.96 -7.78 -12.55
N ILE A 479 11.38 -8.07 -13.78
CA ILE A 479 11.83 -9.39 -14.22
C ILE A 479 13.36 -9.34 -14.28
N GLN A 480 14.06 -10.12 -13.45
CA GLN A 480 15.53 -10.13 -13.35
C GLN A 480 16.27 -10.76 -14.54
N ASP A 481 15.60 -11.08 -15.64
CA ASP A 481 16.19 -11.91 -16.72
C ASP A 481 16.98 -11.12 -17.79
N ASN A 482 17.19 -9.80 -17.64
CA ASN A 482 18.00 -9.02 -18.60
C ASN A 482 19.29 -8.47 -17.96
N PRO A 483 20.45 -9.15 -18.12
CA PRO A 483 21.75 -8.57 -17.83
C PRO A 483 22.19 -7.50 -18.86
N THR A 484 21.42 -7.32 -19.94
CA THR A 484 21.79 -6.51 -21.13
C THR A 484 21.32 -5.05 -21.09
N GLY A 485 20.59 -4.63 -20.05
CA GLY A 485 20.09 -3.24 -19.94
C GLY A 485 19.00 -2.83 -20.94
N GLN A 486 18.43 -3.77 -21.70
CA GLN A 486 17.28 -3.51 -22.58
C GLN A 486 15.96 -3.41 -21.80
N PRO A 487 14.99 -2.58 -22.24
CA PRO A 487 13.72 -2.39 -21.53
C PRO A 487 12.94 -3.69 -21.44
N SER A 488 12.51 -4.03 -20.22
CA SER A 488 11.77 -5.28 -19.95
C SER A 488 10.33 -5.24 -20.46
N LEU A 489 9.77 -4.07 -20.82
CA LEU A 489 8.42 -3.93 -21.33
C LEU A 489 8.31 -2.65 -22.19
N THR A 490 7.81 -2.78 -23.41
CA THR A 490 7.58 -1.64 -24.33
C THR A 490 6.11 -1.54 -24.75
N PHE A 491 5.66 -0.35 -25.15
CA PHE A 491 4.32 -0.08 -25.68
C PHE A 491 4.41 0.51 -27.09
N GLU A 492 3.33 0.40 -27.86
CA GLU A 492 3.18 1.22 -29.07
C GLU A 492 2.90 2.69 -28.65
N SER A 493 3.52 3.63 -29.37
CA SER A 493 3.56 5.04 -28.96
C SER A 493 2.19 5.73 -28.98
N LYS A 494 1.32 5.42 -29.95
CA LYS A 494 -0.03 5.98 -30.04
C LYS A 494 -0.96 5.36 -29.00
N GLU A 495 -0.85 4.05 -28.78
CA GLU A 495 -1.61 3.34 -27.75
C GLU A 495 -1.33 3.90 -26.35
N LEU A 496 -0.05 4.01 -25.96
CA LEU A 496 0.30 4.55 -24.65
C LEU A 496 -0.10 6.02 -24.49
N ALA A 497 0.00 6.82 -25.57
CA ALA A 497 -0.45 8.21 -25.54
C ALA A 497 -1.96 8.32 -25.26
N GLY A 498 -2.77 7.41 -25.82
CA GLY A 498 -4.20 7.35 -25.53
C GLY A 498 -4.53 6.94 -24.10
N LEU A 499 -3.84 5.92 -23.57
CA LEU A 499 -3.99 5.50 -22.17
C LEU A 499 -3.64 6.65 -21.22
N LEU A 500 -2.50 7.32 -21.42
CA LEU A 500 -2.06 8.41 -20.56
C LEU A 500 -2.91 9.67 -20.69
N LEU A 501 -3.57 9.89 -21.82
CA LEU A 501 -4.61 10.92 -21.93
C LEU A 501 -5.80 10.61 -21.00
N GLN A 502 -6.24 9.35 -20.91
CA GLN A 502 -7.33 8.97 -20.01
C GLN A 502 -6.95 9.18 -18.54
N VAL A 503 -5.74 8.76 -18.16
CA VAL A 503 -5.19 9.01 -16.82
C VAL A 503 -5.10 10.51 -16.53
N TYR A 504 -4.59 11.31 -17.47
CA TYR A 504 -4.52 12.76 -17.35
C TYR A 504 -5.90 13.39 -17.10
N LYS A 505 -6.91 12.99 -17.88
CA LYS A 505 -8.29 13.48 -17.70
C LYS A 505 -8.88 13.11 -16.35
N GLY A 506 -8.56 11.92 -15.83
CA GLY A 506 -8.99 11.51 -14.50
C GLY A 506 -8.27 12.27 -13.38
N MET A 507 -6.95 12.49 -13.47
CA MET A 507 -6.18 13.25 -12.49
C MET A 507 -6.69 14.69 -12.31
N PHE A 508 -7.25 15.27 -13.37
CA PHE A 508 -7.64 16.67 -13.45
C PHE A 508 -9.13 16.85 -13.77
N CYS A 509 -9.96 15.87 -13.42
CA CYS A 509 -11.39 15.88 -13.76
C CYS A 509 -12.16 17.07 -13.17
N ASP A 510 -11.66 17.64 -12.06
CA ASP A 510 -12.29 18.77 -11.38
C ASP A 510 -12.08 20.11 -12.12
N GLU A 511 -11.26 20.13 -13.18
CA GLU A 511 -11.06 21.26 -14.10
C GLU A 511 -12.15 21.37 -15.19
N ASP A 512 -13.12 20.44 -15.22
CA ASP A 512 -14.30 20.51 -16.10
C ASP A 512 -15.40 21.37 -15.44
N PRO A 513 -15.77 22.52 -16.02
CA PRO A 513 -16.81 23.41 -15.47
C PRO A 513 -18.20 22.76 -15.38
N THR A 514 -18.50 21.75 -16.22
CA THR A 514 -19.78 21.05 -16.18
C THR A 514 -19.91 20.15 -14.96
N SER A 515 -18.78 19.68 -14.42
CA SER A 515 -18.71 18.90 -13.19
C SER A 515 -19.12 19.72 -11.95
N TRP A 516 -19.09 21.06 -12.02
CA TRP A 516 -19.41 21.95 -10.90
C TRP A 516 -20.92 22.12 -10.67
N LEU A 517 -21.74 21.82 -11.69
CA LEU A 517 -23.20 22.01 -11.64
C LEU A 517 -23.96 20.84 -10.98
N SER A 518 -23.29 19.74 -10.62
CA SER A 518 -23.90 18.58 -9.96
C SER A 518 -23.31 18.35 -8.56
N GLY A 519 -24.15 18.10 -7.55
CA GLY A 519 -23.71 17.62 -6.22
C GLY A 519 -22.85 18.59 -5.40
N ILE A 520 -23.14 19.90 -5.46
CA ILE A 520 -22.36 20.97 -4.81
C ILE A 520 -22.19 20.73 -3.29
N VAL A 521 -23.25 20.36 -2.58
CA VAL A 521 -23.21 20.14 -1.11
C VAL A 521 -22.29 18.97 -0.73
N ASP A 522 -22.42 17.84 -1.43
CA ASP A 522 -21.64 16.61 -1.17
C ASP A 522 -20.16 16.78 -1.55
N LYS A 523 -19.88 17.60 -2.59
CA LYS A 523 -18.51 17.93 -3.04
C LYS A 523 -17.80 18.94 -2.15
N LEU A 524 -18.53 19.91 -1.58
CA LEU A 524 -17.98 20.90 -0.63
C LEU A 524 -17.48 20.22 0.66
N GLN A 525 -18.14 19.14 1.09
CA GLN A 525 -17.77 18.40 2.31
C GLN A 525 -16.68 17.33 2.08
N ARG A 526 -16.57 16.74 0.87
CA ARG A 526 -15.71 15.56 0.62
C ARG A 526 -14.47 15.79 -0.27
N LYS A 527 -14.40 16.86 -1.08
CA LYS A 527 -13.33 17.10 -2.09
C LYS A 527 -12.44 18.32 -1.81
N THR A 528 -12.08 18.57 -0.56
CA THR A 528 -11.29 19.76 -0.18
C THR A 528 -9.82 19.72 -0.65
N TYR A 529 -9.29 18.57 -1.08
CA TYR A 529 -7.86 18.44 -1.46
C TYR A 529 -7.69 17.85 -2.86
N GLY A 530 -7.11 18.63 -3.77
CA GLY A 530 -6.52 18.12 -5.01
C GLY A 530 -5.16 17.48 -4.70
N TYR A 531 -4.94 16.26 -5.20
CA TYR A 531 -3.66 15.57 -5.02
C TYR A 531 -2.62 15.92 -6.08
N HIS A 532 -3.07 16.37 -7.25
CA HIS A 532 -2.27 16.37 -8.47
C HIS A 532 -2.00 17.79 -8.99
N THR A 533 -0.81 17.96 -9.54
CA THR A 533 -0.37 19.12 -10.34
C THR A 533 0.13 18.61 -11.70
N ARG A 534 0.43 19.48 -12.67
CA ARG A 534 1.05 18.99 -13.92
C ARG A 534 2.41 18.35 -13.67
N SER A 535 3.12 18.77 -12.62
CA SER A 535 4.37 18.12 -12.21
C SER A 535 4.19 16.66 -11.77
N SER A 536 3.04 16.29 -11.19
CA SER A 536 2.66 14.91 -10.87
C SER A 536 2.61 14.03 -12.12
N PHE A 537 1.94 14.52 -13.17
CA PHE A 537 1.83 13.81 -14.44
C PHE A 537 3.20 13.70 -15.13
N VAL A 538 3.99 14.78 -15.11
CA VAL A 538 5.36 14.79 -15.64
C VAL A 538 6.26 13.79 -14.89
N ALA A 539 6.06 13.55 -13.59
CA ALA A 539 6.79 12.52 -12.85
C ALA A 539 6.48 11.10 -13.38
N ILE A 540 5.23 10.81 -13.78
CA ILE A 540 4.85 9.55 -14.45
C ILE A 540 5.56 9.44 -15.80
N LEU A 541 5.55 10.51 -16.59
CA LEU A 541 6.25 10.59 -17.88
C LEU A 541 7.76 10.35 -17.73
N SER A 542 8.37 10.86 -16.66
CA SER A 542 9.77 10.60 -16.32
C SER A 542 10.04 9.11 -16.12
N LEU A 543 9.12 8.35 -15.52
CA LEU A 543 9.26 6.89 -15.37
C LEU A 543 9.17 6.17 -16.73
N VAL A 544 8.22 6.57 -17.58
CA VAL A 544 8.06 6.03 -18.94
C VAL A 544 9.35 6.23 -19.74
N ARG A 545 9.95 7.42 -19.67
CA ARG A 545 11.23 7.72 -20.31
C ARG A 545 12.38 6.92 -19.71
N ARG A 546 12.51 6.93 -18.38
CA ARG A 546 13.59 6.23 -17.65
C ARG A 546 13.63 4.74 -17.96
N ARG A 547 12.45 4.13 -18.14
CA ARG A 547 12.33 2.70 -18.46
C ARG A 547 12.34 2.39 -19.95
N SER A 548 12.55 3.39 -20.81
CA SER A 548 12.59 3.25 -22.27
C SER A 548 11.40 2.46 -22.83
N MET A 549 10.20 2.76 -22.33
CA MET A 549 8.98 2.00 -22.66
C MET A 549 8.42 2.28 -24.05
N VAL A 550 8.81 3.39 -24.69
CA VAL A 550 8.28 3.84 -25.99
C VAL A 550 9.36 4.55 -26.79
N ASP A 551 9.12 4.70 -28.09
CA ASP A 551 9.78 5.75 -28.88
C ASP A 551 9.31 7.10 -28.33
N TRP A 552 10.20 7.75 -27.58
CA TRP A 552 9.86 8.92 -26.78
C TRP A 552 9.37 10.10 -27.62
N ASP A 553 10.02 10.38 -28.75
CA ASP A 553 9.70 11.56 -29.54
C ASP A 553 8.37 11.38 -30.27
N VAL A 554 8.10 10.18 -30.79
CA VAL A 554 6.79 9.85 -31.40
C VAL A 554 5.68 9.89 -30.35
N PHE A 555 5.90 9.26 -29.20
CA PHE A 555 4.95 9.23 -28.10
C PHE A 555 4.62 10.63 -27.57
N MET A 556 5.63 11.43 -27.22
CA MET A 556 5.42 12.75 -26.63
C MET A 556 4.75 13.72 -27.60
N ARG A 557 5.12 13.71 -28.90
CA ARG A 557 4.41 14.52 -29.91
C ARG A 557 2.93 14.17 -29.98
N LYS A 558 2.61 12.87 -29.95
CA LYS A 558 1.22 12.42 -30.00
C LYS A 558 0.44 12.77 -28.73
N LEU A 559 1.02 12.51 -27.56
CA LEU A 559 0.39 12.81 -26.27
C LEU A 559 0.15 14.31 -26.11
N TYR A 560 1.16 15.14 -26.42
CA TYR A 560 1.05 16.60 -26.36
C TYR A 560 -0.07 17.11 -27.29
N TYR A 561 -0.12 16.63 -28.54
CA TYR A 561 -1.22 16.95 -29.46
C TYR A 561 -2.58 16.57 -28.88
N LEU A 562 -2.71 15.38 -28.28
CA LEU A 562 -3.96 14.92 -27.68
C LEU A 562 -4.40 15.80 -26.50
N ILE A 563 -3.48 16.19 -25.62
CA ILE A 563 -3.78 17.04 -24.46
C ILE A 563 -4.19 18.45 -24.91
N MET A 564 -3.44 19.06 -25.84
CA MET A 564 -3.69 20.45 -26.26
C MET A 564 -4.97 20.61 -27.08
N ASN A 565 -5.44 19.54 -27.74
CA ASN A 565 -6.67 19.56 -28.55
C ASN A 565 -7.88 18.92 -27.84
N ASP A 566 -7.75 18.52 -26.57
CA ASP A 566 -8.89 17.99 -25.81
C ASP A 566 -9.84 19.15 -25.42
N THR A 567 -11.10 19.04 -25.83
CA THR A 567 -12.12 20.07 -25.58
C THR A 567 -12.91 19.87 -24.29
N SER A 568 -12.68 18.77 -23.57
CA SER A 568 -13.39 18.46 -22.32
C SER A 568 -12.82 19.21 -21.11
N MET A 569 -11.53 19.56 -21.14
CA MET A 569 -10.86 20.29 -20.05
C MET A 569 -10.67 21.77 -20.38
N LYS A 570 -11.74 22.58 -20.30
CA LYS A 570 -11.71 24.00 -20.67
C LYS A 570 -10.69 24.83 -19.89
N ALA A 571 -10.45 24.54 -18.60
CA ALA A 571 -9.43 25.22 -17.79
C ALA A 571 -8.01 24.64 -17.98
N GLY A 572 -7.89 23.47 -18.62
CA GLY A 572 -6.62 22.73 -18.75
C GLY A 572 -5.56 23.45 -19.60
N ALA A 573 -5.99 24.26 -20.58
CA ALA A 573 -5.09 25.06 -21.42
C ALA A 573 -4.26 26.05 -20.60
N SER A 574 -4.84 26.63 -19.56
CA SER A 574 -4.15 27.61 -18.70
C SER A 574 -3.05 26.99 -17.83
N TYR A 575 -3.06 25.66 -17.64
CA TYR A 575 -2.00 24.93 -16.92
C TYR A 575 -0.93 24.34 -17.86
N ALA A 576 -1.05 24.52 -19.17
CA ALA A 576 -0.08 23.97 -20.13
C ALA A 576 1.34 24.51 -19.91
N ALA A 577 1.46 25.78 -19.52
CA ALA A 577 2.75 26.40 -19.21
C ALA A 577 3.47 25.75 -18.01
N GLU A 578 2.72 25.35 -16.96
CA GLU A 578 3.29 24.58 -15.83
C GLU A 578 3.82 23.23 -16.32
N MET A 579 3.05 22.50 -17.13
CA MET A 579 3.48 21.22 -17.69
C MET A 579 4.77 21.36 -18.50
N ILE A 580 4.84 22.38 -19.35
CA ILE A 580 6.02 22.68 -20.18
C ILE A 580 7.24 22.99 -19.30
N ALA A 581 7.10 23.85 -18.29
CA ALA A 581 8.18 24.18 -17.38
C ALA A 581 8.77 22.92 -16.73
N HIS A 582 7.94 22.00 -16.24
CA HIS A 582 8.42 20.77 -15.64
C HIS A 582 9.00 19.77 -16.65
N LEU A 583 8.48 19.70 -17.88
CA LEU A 583 9.10 18.91 -18.94
C LEU A 583 10.50 19.44 -19.28
N ASP A 584 10.69 20.76 -19.31
CA ASP A 584 11.96 21.40 -19.63
C ASP A 584 12.98 21.25 -18.50
N VAL A 585 12.59 21.50 -17.25
CA VAL A 585 13.41 21.27 -16.05
C VAL A 585 13.95 19.84 -16.01
N LEU A 586 13.15 18.86 -16.47
CA LEU A 586 13.54 17.46 -16.52
C LEU A 586 14.12 17.00 -17.84
N ARG A 587 14.27 17.91 -18.81
CA ARG A 587 14.78 17.62 -20.15
C ARG A 587 14.03 16.45 -20.82
N LEU A 588 12.72 16.41 -20.59
CA LEU A 588 11.77 15.44 -21.12
C LEU A 588 11.06 15.93 -22.38
N ARG A 589 11.12 17.24 -22.68
CA ARG A 589 10.47 17.80 -23.87
C ARG A 589 11.14 17.25 -25.15
N PRO A 590 10.38 16.70 -26.11
CA PRO A 590 10.94 16.39 -27.43
C PRO A 590 11.42 17.69 -28.09
N MET A 591 12.44 17.62 -28.96
CA MET A 591 12.89 18.80 -29.72
C MET A 591 11.76 19.23 -30.66
N ILE A 592 10.96 20.21 -30.23
CA ILE A 592 10.01 20.91 -31.08
C ILE A 592 10.70 22.22 -31.46
N ASP A 593 10.92 22.44 -32.76
CA ASP A 593 11.61 23.62 -33.31
C ASP A 593 10.90 24.97 -33.03
N THR A 594 9.81 25.00 -32.25
CA THR A 594 8.86 26.12 -32.29
C THR A 594 8.75 27.00 -31.04
N GLU A 595 9.48 26.76 -29.94
CA GLU A 595 9.33 27.61 -28.73
C GLU A 595 10.62 27.82 -27.92
N LEU A 596 11.76 28.11 -28.55
CA LEU A 596 12.78 28.86 -27.81
C LEU A 596 12.30 30.30 -27.61
N PRO A 597 12.54 30.93 -26.44
CA PRO A 597 12.38 32.39 -26.34
C PRO A 597 13.19 33.01 -27.47
N SER A 598 12.54 33.78 -28.35
CA SER A 598 13.25 34.31 -29.50
C SER A 598 14.40 35.15 -28.96
N ARG A 599 15.64 34.84 -29.37
CA ARG A 599 16.81 35.70 -29.05
C ARG A 599 16.50 37.17 -29.37
N ALA A 600 15.65 37.40 -30.37
CA ALA A 600 15.06 38.68 -30.72
C ALA A 600 14.37 39.40 -29.55
N ALA A 601 13.53 38.72 -28.76
CA ALA A 601 12.83 39.31 -27.61
C ALA A 601 13.79 39.77 -26.50
N VAL A 602 14.81 38.96 -26.18
CA VAL A 602 15.82 39.30 -25.17
C VAL A 602 16.71 40.43 -25.64
N SER A 603 17.15 40.40 -26.91
CA SER A 603 18.03 41.43 -27.48
C SER A 603 17.36 42.80 -27.66
N HIS A 604 16.06 42.91 -27.41
CA HIS A 604 15.33 44.16 -27.57
C HIS A 604 15.78 45.21 -26.53
N PRO A 605 15.99 46.48 -26.90
CA PRO A 605 16.51 47.51 -25.99
C PRO A 605 15.67 47.74 -24.74
N GLN A 606 14.35 47.51 -24.82
CA GLN A 606 13.42 47.65 -23.69
C GLN A 606 13.41 46.44 -22.76
N CYS A 607 14.04 45.32 -23.13
CA CYS A 607 14.08 44.13 -22.28
C CYS A 607 15.05 44.33 -21.11
N PRO A 608 14.60 44.22 -19.85
CA PRO A 608 15.51 44.28 -18.71
C PRO A 608 16.53 43.14 -18.66
N LEU A 609 16.24 42.01 -19.31
CA LEU A 609 17.11 40.82 -19.36
C LEU A 609 18.08 40.82 -20.57
N ARG A 610 18.18 41.92 -21.33
CA ARG A 610 18.95 42.01 -22.59
C ARG A 610 20.44 41.68 -22.49
N HIS A 611 20.99 41.70 -21.29
CA HIS A 611 22.41 41.44 -21.02
C HIS A 611 22.67 39.98 -20.62
N TRP A 612 21.66 39.11 -20.59
CA TRP A 612 21.85 37.70 -20.30
C TRP A 612 22.42 36.99 -21.52
N GLU A 613 23.59 36.37 -21.36
CA GLU A 613 24.27 35.62 -22.42
C GLU A 613 23.59 34.27 -22.66
N ASP A 614 23.19 33.59 -21.58
CA ASP A 614 22.52 32.29 -21.60
C ASP A 614 21.16 32.36 -20.92
N LEU A 615 20.09 32.37 -21.73
CA LEU A 615 18.71 32.33 -21.24
C LEU A 615 18.22 30.87 -21.19
N PRO A 616 18.00 30.27 -20.00
CA PRO A 616 17.44 28.94 -19.90
C PRO A 616 15.97 28.91 -20.39
N SER A 617 15.49 27.72 -20.78
CA SER A 617 14.09 27.52 -21.21
C SER A 617 13.08 27.77 -20.09
N SER A 618 13.50 27.63 -18.83
CA SER A 618 12.69 27.90 -17.63
C SER A 618 13.42 28.84 -16.67
N LEU A 619 12.66 29.73 -16.03
CA LEU A 619 13.11 30.71 -15.06
C LEU A 619 12.35 30.54 -13.74
N CYS A 620 12.88 31.10 -12.66
CA CYS A 620 12.21 31.17 -11.37
C CYS A 620 11.67 32.58 -11.14
N VAL A 621 10.37 32.70 -10.95
CA VAL A 621 9.70 33.95 -10.56
C VAL A 621 9.40 33.87 -9.07
N THR A 622 9.93 34.83 -8.31
CA THR A 622 9.77 34.92 -6.86
C THR A 622 9.11 36.24 -6.49
N MET A 623 8.00 36.17 -5.75
CA MET A 623 7.20 37.31 -5.30
C MET A 623 7.26 37.43 -3.78
N VAL A 624 7.45 38.66 -3.29
CA VAL A 624 7.31 39.00 -1.87
C VAL A 624 5.87 39.39 -1.59
N VAL A 625 5.15 38.57 -0.82
CA VAL A 625 3.75 38.80 -0.44
C VAL A 625 3.69 39.47 0.94
N PRO A 626 3.19 40.71 1.04
CA PRO A 626 3.09 41.40 2.31
C PRO A 626 2.18 40.69 3.30
N ARG A 627 2.51 40.82 4.60
CA ARG A 627 1.85 40.07 5.69
C ARG A 627 0.38 40.45 5.86
N GLU A 628 0.05 41.72 5.60
CA GLU A 628 -1.29 42.28 5.68
C GLU A 628 -2.29 41.56 4.78
N ASN A 629 -1.84 41.08 3.60
CA ASN A 629 -2.68 40.37 2.64
C ASN A 629 -3.10 38.98 3.14
N LEU A 630 -2.40 38.44 4.14
CA LEU A 630 -2.65 37.09 4.68
C LEU A 630 -3.48 37.10 5.97
N ARG A 631 -3.86 38.28 6.49
CA ARG A 631 -4.57 38.43 7.78
C ARG A 631 -5.89 37.66 7.85
N LEU A 632 -6.57 37.52 6.71
CA LEU A 632 -7.86 36.82 6.64
C LEU A 632 -7.76 35.33 7.00
N PHE A 633 -6.60 34.71 6.72
CA PHE A 633 -6.37 33.29 6.96
C PHE A 633 -5.96 33.01 8.41
N LYS A 634 -5.32 33.97 9.09
CA LYS A 634 -4.93 33.83 10.51
C LYS A 634 -6.13 33.58 11.44
N LYS A 635 -7.33 34.04 11.05
CA LYS A 635 -8.59 33.89 11.80
C LYS A 635 -9.51 32.80 11.25
N ALA A 636 -9.10 32.07 10.21
CA ALA A 636 -9.92 31.02 9.63
C ALA A 636 -10.01 29.82 10.61
N SER A 637 -11.21 29.28 10.80
CA SER A 637 -11.42 28.07 11.61
C SER A 637 -10.74 26.87 10.93
N ILE A 638 -10.32 25.87 11.71
CA ILE A 638 -9.86 24.57 11.19
C ILE A 638 -10.93 23.93 10.29
N LYS A 639 -12.21 24.20 10.55
CA LYS A 639 -13.35 23.75 9.74
C LYS A 639 -13.38 24.35 8.33
N SER A 640 -12.65 25.45 8.07
CA SER A 640 -12.57 26.08 6.75
C SER A 640 -11.66 25.31 5.77
N GLY A 641 -10.95 24.29 6.25
CA GLY A 641 -9.99 23.52 5.46
C GLY A 641 -8.71 24.29 5.16
N SER A 642 -7.79 23.66 4.42
CA SER A 642 -6.53 24.28 3.98
C SER A 642 -6.61 24.62 2.49
N PRO A 643 -6.87 25.87 2.10
CA PRO A 643 -7.09 26.20 0.70
C PRO A 643 -5.79 26.04 -0.11
N ILE A 644 -5.94 25.63 -1.36
CA ILE A 644 -4.83 25.50 -2.30
C ILE A 644 -4.50 26.88 -2.85
N VAL A 645 -3.21 27.19 -2.93
CA VAL A 645 -2.69 28.43 -3.49
C VAL A 645 -1.99 28.19 -4.82
N GLN A 646 -1.98 29.22 -5.67
CA GLN A 646 -1.35 29.19 -6.99
C GLN A 646 -0.72 30.53 -7.33
N MET A 647 0.25 30.50 -8.25
CA MET A 647 0.77 31.68 -8.92
C MET A 647 0.13 31.80 -10.31
N VAL A 648 -0.20 33.03 -10.72
CA VAL A 648 -0.81 33.32 -12.01
C VAL A 648 0.01 34.39 -12.73
N LEU A 649 0.39 34.12 -13.98
CA LEU A 649 0.96 35.11 -14.88
C LEU A 649 -0.10 35.49 -15.92
N ARG A 650 -0.38 36.79 -16.07
CA ARG A 650 -1.47 37.27 -16.93
C ARG A 650 -1.06 38.48 -17.77
N ALA A 651 -1.36 38.42 -19.07
CA ALA A 651 -1.22 39.51 -20.01
C ALA A 651 -2.58 39.78 -20.69
N MET A 652 -3.31 40.78 -20.17
CA MET A 652 -4.70 41.06 -20.54
C MET A 652 -4.90 41.49 -22.00
N ASP A 653 -3.94 42.25 -22.54
CA ASP A 653 -3.92 42.77 -23.91
C ASP A 653 -3.85 41.69 -24.98
N ILE A 654 -3.13 40.60 -24.71
CA ILE A 654 -3.01 39.44 -25.61
C ILE A 654 -3.84 38.24 -25.16
N GLN A 655 -4.73 38.43 -24.16
CA GLN A 655 -5.60 37.40 -23.59
C GLN A 655 -4.84 36.12 -23.15
N ALA A 656 -3.60 36.28 -22.67
CA ALA A 656 -2.78 35.18 -22.21
C ALA A 656 -2.83 35.05 -20.68
N GLN A 657 -3.04 33.84 -20.19
CA GLN A 657 -3.01 33.52 -18.76
C GLN A 657 -2.38 32.15 -18.53
N SER A 658 -1.55 32.03 -17.50
CA SER A 658 -0.90 30.78 -17.11
C SER A 658 -0.96 30.58 -15.60
N PHE A 659 -1.37 29.39 -15.18
CA PHE A 659 -1.52 29.00 -13.77
C PHE A 659 -0.43 28.00 -13.35
N TYR A 660 0.06 28.17 -12.13
CA TYR A 660 1.10 27.34 -11.52
C TYR A 660 0.68 26.96 -10.09
N LEU A 661 0.47 25.67 -9.85
CA LEU A 661 0.14 25.06 -8.55
C LEU A 661 1.38 24.49 -7.85
N SER A 662 2.42 24.15 -8.62
CA SER A 662 3.70 23.65 -8.10
C SER A 662 4.60 24.79 -7.60
N ILE A 663 4.19 25.45 -6.51
CA ILE A 663 4.87 26.63 -5.97
C ILE A 663 5.54 26.36 -4.62
N GLN A 664 6.63 27.04 -4.33
CA GLN A 664 7.23 27.08 -2.98
C GLN A 664 6.68 28.29 -2.24
N ALA A 665 6.21 28.13 -1.00
CA ALA A 665 5.64 29.23 -0.22
C ALA A 665 6.01 29.11 1.27
N GLY A 666 6.74 30.09 1.79
CA GLY A 666 7.18 30.10 3.18
C GLY A 666 7.47 31.52 3.67
N PHE A 667 7.42 31.73 4.98
CA PHE A 667 7.72 33.04 5.58
C PHE A 667 9.22 33.22 5.76
N GLY A 668 9.73 34.39 5.40
CA GLY A 668 11.15 34.68 5.55
C GLY A 668 11.56 36.03 4.98
N HIS A 669 12.81 36.40 5.27
CA HIS A 669 13.44 37.60 4.75
C HIS A 669 14.26 37.24 3.51
N LEU A 670 13.93 37.90 2.40
CA LEU A 670 14.62 37.71 1.13
C LEU A 670 15.84 38.64 1.05
N LYS A 671 16.98 38.06 0.69
CA LYS A 671 18.24 38.74 0.43
C LYS A 671 18.67 38.45 -1.01
N ALA A 672 18.76 39.50 -1.82
CA ALA A 672 19.24 39.43 -3.20
C ALA A 672 20.78 39.56 -3.23
N LEU A 673 21.44 38.56 -3.82
CA LEU A 673 22.87 38.56 -4.08
C LEU A 673 23.10 38.86 -5.56
N GLY A 674 23.53 40.08 -5.86
CA GLY A 674 23.67 40.59 -7.23
C GLY A 674 22.65 41.67 -7.60
N ALA A 675 22.83 42.30 -8.76
CA ALA A 675 21.93 43.35 -9.21
C ALA A 675 20.62 42.78 -9.76
N LYS A 676 19.51 43.52 -9.62
CA LYS A 676 18.22 43.13 -10.20
C LYS A 676 18.36 42.98 -11.72
N TYR A 677 17.85 41.88 -12.26
CA TYR A 677 17.97 41.49 -13.68
C TYR A 677 19.39 41.13 -14.13
N SER A 678 20.35 40.97 -13.20
CA SER A 678 21.65 40.40 -13.53
C SER A 678 21.53 38.89 -13.75
N GLU A 679 22.38 38.34 -14.61
CA GLU A 679 22.39 36.92 -14.95
C GLU A 679 22.83 36.03 -13.78
N ASP A 680 23.67 36.57 -12.90
CA ASP A 680 24.21 35.95 -11.69
C ASP A 680 23.36 36.19 -10.43
N LEU A 681 22.21 36.87 -10.55
CA LEU A 681 21.33 37.14 -9.43
C LEU A 681 20.91 35.84 -8.73
N ALA A 682 21.26 35.72 -7.46
CA ALA A 682 20.84 34.65 -6.57
C ALA A 682 19.99 35.19 -5.42
N LEU A 683 19.07 34.36 -4.93
CA LEU A 683 18.20 34.71 -3.81
C LEU A 683 18.50 33.80 -2.63
N GLU A 684 18.83 34.41 -1.49
CA GLU A 684 18.87 33.76 -0.19
C GLU A 684 17.61 34.13 0.59
N ILE A 685 16.97 33.15 1.23
CA ILE A 685 15.82 33.35 2.11
C ILE A 685 16.19 32.83 3.48
N GLU A 686 16.20 33.73 4.45
CA GLU A 686 16.28 33.42 5.87
C GLU A 686 14.86 33.17 6.40
N GLU A 687 14.59 31.95 6.85
CA GLU A 687 13.25 31.56 7.31
C GLU A 687 12.86 32.22 8.64
N ASP A 688 11.60 32.65 8.72
CA ASP A 688 11.00 33.06 10.00
C ASP A 688 10.44 31.82 10.73
N GLU A 689 11.19 31.30 11.70
CA GLU A 689 10.78 30.14 12.52
C GLU A 689 9.43 30.37 13.25
N SER A 690 9.01 31.63 13.45
CA SER A 690 7.72 31.98 14.08
C SER A 690 6.54 31.91 13.10
N ASN A 691 6.80 31.83 11.79
CA ASN A 691 5.84 31.50 10.74
C ASN A 691 4.55 32.38 10.83
N TRP A 692 3.33 31.83 10.92
CA TRP A 692 2.05 32.58 11.10
C TRP A 692 1.97 33.51 12.33
N ASP A 693 2.86 33.35 13.31
CA ASP A 693 2.98 34.23 14.47
C ASP A 693 4.15 35.22 14.38
N GLY A 694 5.02 35.06 13.39
CA GLY A 694 6.12 35.98 13.09
C GLY A 694 5.70 37.26 12.38
N THR A 695 6.68 38.00 11.88
CA THR A 695 6.49 39.30 11.23
C THR A 695 6.98 39.34 9.79
N ALA A 696 7.73 38.34 9.34
CA ALA A 696 8.24 38.28 7.97
C ALA A 696 7.11 38.19 6.94
N PRO A 697 7.34 38.72 5.71
CA PRO A 697 6.45 38.49 4.58
C PRO A 697 6.47 37.01 4.16
N MET A 698 5.48 36.61 3.36
CA MET A 698 5.50 35.31 2.70
C MET A 698 6.23 35.45 1.37
N ILE A 699 7.21 34.60 1.13
CA ILE A 699 7.88 34.51 -0.17
C ILE A 699 7.21 33.40 -0.95
N VAL A 700 6.89 33.66 -2.22
CA VAL A 700 6.25 32.68 -3.12
C VAL A 700 7.10 32.56 -4.37
N SER A 701 7.50 31.33 -4.74
CA SER A 701 8.33 31.10 -5.92
C SER A 701 7.75 29.99 -6.80
N ALA A 702 7.77 30.20 -8.11
CA ALA A 702 7.35 29.21 -9.11
C ALA A 702 8.39 29.11 -10.22
N VAL A 703 8.53 27.90 -10.80
CA VAL A 703 9.28 27.71 -12.04
C VAL A 703 8.34 27.92 -13.21
N VAL A 704 8.70 28.81 -14.13
CA VAL A 704 7.87 29.24 -15.26
C VAL A 704 8.67 29.17 -16.56
N PRO A 705 8.04 28.96 -17.73
CA PRO A 705 8.76 29.02 -19.00
C PRO A 705 9.28 30.43 -19.27
N ALA A 706 10.51 30.54 -19.79
CA ALA A 706 11.10 31.84 -20.15
C ALA A 706 10.28 32.55 -21.24
N SER A 707 9.63 31.80 -22.14
CA SER A 707 8.72 32.34 -23.14
C SER A 707 7.51 33.06 -22.52
N VAL A 708 6.98 32.60 -21.39
CA VAL A 708 5.86 33.24 -20.68
C VAL A 708 6.31 34.53 -19.99
N VAL A 709 7.51 34.54 -19.39
CA VAL A 709 8.13 35.75 -18.81
C VAL A 709 8.32 36.83 -19.86
N LEU A 710 8.74 36.44 -21.06
CA LEU A 710 9.06 37.35 -22.17
C LEU A 710 7.89 37.62 -23.14
N GLN A 711 6.66 37.18 -22.82
CA GLN A 711 5.46 37.51 -23.61
C GLN A 711 5.30 39.02 -23.77
N LYS A 712 5.70 39.79 -22.75
CA LYS A 712 5.87 41.24 -22.82
C LYS A 712 7.31 41.61 -22.55
N ILE A 713 7.95 42.23 -23.54
CA ILE A 713 9.38 42.55 -23.51
C ILE A 713 9.72 43.52 -22.36
N ASP A 714 8.81 44.41 -22.00
CA ASP A 714 8.95 45.38 -20.90
C ASP A 714 8.68 44.79 -19.51
N LEU A 715 8.37 43.48 -19.42
CA LEU A 715 8.02 42.77 -18.20
C LEU A 715 6.77 43.34 -17.49
N SER A 716 5.84 43.95 -18.23
CA SER A 716 4.56 44.44 -17.69
C SER A 716 3.51 43.34 -17.45
N THR A 717 3.85 42.07 -17.68
CA THR A 717 2.98 40.92 -17.35
C THR A 717 2.67 40.92 -15.84
N GLU A 718 1.39 40.78 -15.52
CA GLU A 718 0.90 40.73 -14.15
C GLU A 718 1.29 39.39 -13.50
N VAL A 719 1.74 39.46 -12.25
CA VAL A 719 2.02 38.28 -11.40
C VAL A 719 1.07 38.35 -10.21
N MET A 720 0.29 37.31 -10.00
CA MET A 720 -0.67 37.23 -8.90
C MET A 720 -0.42 35.99 -8.06
N PHE A 721 -0.57 36.15 -6.74
CA PHE A 721 -0.71 35.04 -5.80
C PHE A 721 -2.18 34.91 -5.44
N THR A 722 -2.81 33.77 -5.75
CA THR A 722 -4.26 33.58 -5.63
C THR A 722 -4.59 32.26 -4.95
N LEU A 723 -5.82 32.11 -4.47
CA LEU A 723 -6.37 30.77 -4.21
C LEU A 723 -6.67 30.07 -5.53
N ASN A 724 -6.66 28.74 -5.53
CA ASN A 724 -7.13 27.97 -6.68
C ASN A 724 -8.62 28.24 -6.92
N GLN A 725 -9.05 28.22 -8.18
CA GLN A 725 -10.44 28.49 -8.56
C GLN A 725 -11.35 27.27 -8.38
N SER A 726 -11.25 26.58 -7.24
CA SER A 726 -12.15 25.47 -6.91
C SER A 726 -13.51 25.98 -6.44
N PRO A 727 -14.61 25.20 -6.60
CA PRO A 727 -15.90 25.54 -6.03
C PRO A 727 -15.85 25.84 -4.52
N HIS A 728 -14.99 25.12 -3.77
CA HIS A 728 -14.77 25.35 -2.33
C HIS A 728 -14.13 26.72 -2.07
N SER A 729 -13.01 27.02 -2.72
CA SER A 729 -12.30 28.29 -2.57
C SER A 729 -13.17 29.47 -2.99
N PHE A 730 -13.95 29.31 -4.07
CA PHE A 730 -14.89 30.32 -4.52
C PHE A 730 -15.98 30.55 -3.48
N ALA A 731 -16.70 29.50 -3.06
CA ALA A 731 -17.78 29.60 -2.07
C ALA A 731 -17.33 30.19 -0.72
N MET A 732 -16.10 29.88 -0.27
CA MET A 732 -15.58 30.33 1.02
C MET A 732 -14.95 31.72 1.01
N PHE A 733 -14.39 32.17 -0.12
CA PHE A 733 -13.50 33.34 -0.16
C PHE A 733 -13.83 34.37 -1.23
N SER A 734 -14.79 34.13 -2.15
CA SER A 734 -15.13 35.09 -3.21
C SER A 734 -15.56 36.46 -2.67
N ASP A 735 -16.31 36.47 -1.57
CA ASP A 735 -16.83 37.71 -0.96
C ASP A 735 -15.72 38.56 -0.34
N LYS A 736 -14.56 37.96 -0.05
CA LYS A 736 -13.41 38.61 0.60
C LYS A 736 -12.29 38.94 -0.37
N LEU A 737 -12.06 38.07 -1.36
CA LEU A 737 -10.93 38.15 -2.31
C LEU A 737 -11.36 38.50 -3.74
N GLY A 738 -12.65 38.71 -3.97
CA GLY A 738 -13.24 38.95 -5.28
C GLY A 738 -13.28 37.71 -6.17
N LEU A 739 -13.77 37.88 -7.40
CA LEU A 739 -13.92 36.80 -8.39
C LEU A 739 -12.58 36.15 -8.79
N GLU A 740 -11.48 36.88 -8.66
CA GLU A 740 -10.14 36.38 -8.99
C GLU A 740 -9.47 35.63 -7.84
N LEU A 741 -10.06 35.68 -6.63
CA LEU A 741 -9.51 35.10 -5.40
C LEU A 741 -8.05 35.53 -5.13
N ALA A 742 -7.71 36.78 -5.47
CA ALA A 742 -6.34 37.29 -5.44
C ALA A 742 -5.93 37.70 -4.03
N ILE A 743 -4.86 37.10 -3.52
CA ILE A 743 -4.24 37.45 -2.23
C ILE A 743 -3.30 38.64 -2.44
N SER A 744 -2.49 38.61 -3.51
CA SER A 744 -1.57 39.70 -3.85
C SER A 744 -1.40 39.81 -5.36
N LYS A 745 -1.09 41.01 -5.84
CA LYS A 745 -0.88 41.32 -7.25
C LYS A 745 0.32 42.24 -7.43
N SER A 746 1.10 41.98 -8.47
CA SER A 746 2.23 42.82 -8.89
C SER A 746 2.51 42.61 -10.38
N THR A 747 3.67 43.03 -10.87
CA THR A 747 4.14 42.81 -12.25
C THR A 747 5.56 42.26 -12.23
N LEU A 748 5.99 41.61 -13.31
CA LEU A 748 7.37 41.11 -13.42
C LEU A 748 8.42 42.24 -13.34
N ALA A 749 8.07 43.46 -13.73
CA ALA A 749 8.92 44.64 -13.61
C ALA A 749 9.01 45.22 -12.17
N SER A 750 8.04 44.90 -11.30
CA SER A 750 7.90 45.50 -9.97
C SER A 750 9.04 45.13 -9.00
N LYS A 751 9.30 45.97 -8.00
CA LYS A 751 10.42 45.82 -7.05
C LYS A 751 10.28 44.61 -6.10
N ASP A 752 9.06 44.14 -5.88
CA ASP A 752 8.70 42.99 -5.03
C ASP A 752 8.74 41.64 -5.79
N VAL A 753 9.08 41.66 -7.08
CA VAL A 753 9.20 40.47 -7.93
C VAL A 753 10.64 40.34 -8.46
N TYR A 754 11.16 39.12 -8.39
CA TYR A 754 12.51 38.75 -8.80
C TYR A 754 12.47 37.62 -9.83
N ILE A 755 13.33 37.71 -10.84
CA ILE A 755 13.51 36.70 -11.88
C ILE A 755 14.94 36.18 -11.77
N THR A 756 15.08 34.86 -11.66
CA THR A 756 16.37 34.19 -11.44
C THR A 756 16.47 32.90 -12.24
N LYS A 757 17.69 32.43 -12.52
CA LYS A 757 17.91 31.12 -13.16
C LYS A 757 17.61 29.96 -12.21
N ASN A 758 18.05 30.09 -10.96
CA ASN A 758 17.90 29.07 -9.94
C ASN A 758 16.83 29.46 -8.92
N ARG A 759 16.22 28.46 -8.29
CA ARG A 759 15.28 28.72 -7.19
C ARG A 759 16.02 29.28 -5.98
N PRO A 760 15.35 30.01 -5.07
CA PRO A 760 15.98 30.53 -3.86
C PRO A 760 16.69 29.47 -3.02
N ASN A 761 17.79 29.80 -2.35
CA ASN A 761 18.64 28.87 -1.57
C ASN A 761 19.19 27.67 -2.36
N MET A 762 19.11 27.68 -3.69
CA MET A 762 19.59 26.59 -4.54
C MET A 762 20.64 27.12 -5.52
N SER A 763 21.78 26.43 -5.57
CA SER A 763 22.85 26.70 -6.55
C SER A 763 22.72 25.87 -7.83
N THR A 764 21.82 24.87 -7.84
CA THR A 764 21.62 23.93 -8.95
C THR A 764 20.15 23.84 -9.35
N GLN A 765 19.89 23.58 -10.63
CA GLN A 765 18.53 23.30 -11.13
C GLN A 765 17.97 22.00 -10.53
N MET A 766 16.63 21.93 -10.42
CA MET A 766 15.95 20.71 -9.94
C MET A 766 16.21 19.56 -10.91
N SER A 767 16.53 18.38 -10.39
CA SER A 767 16.72 17.18 -11.22
C SER A 767 15.89 16.04 -10.65
N PHE A 768 14.75 15.75 -11.27
CA PHE A 768 14.18 14.41 -11.15
C PHE A 768 15.04 13.44 -11.96
N SER A 769 15.03 12.20 -11.52
CA SER A 769 15.71 11.08 -12.18
C SER A 769 15.09 10.76 -13.55
N GLY A 770 15.37 11.61 -14.54
CA GLY A 770 14.80 11.55 -15.89
C GLY A 770 15.82 11.58 -17.04
N THR A 771 17.12 11.79 -16.79
CA THR A 771 18.12 11.79 -17.87
C THR A 771 19.32 10.89 -17.57
N CYS A 772 19.58 9.93 -18.45
CA CYS A 772 20.98 9.70 -18.81
C CYS A 772 21.47 11.04 -19.39
N ALA A 773 22.40 11.71 -18.72
CA ALA A 773 23.14 12.77 -19.37
C ALA A 773 23.72 12.18 -20.66
N SER A 774 23.30 12.69 -21.82
CA SER A 774 24.20 12.67 -22.97
C SER A 774 25.07 13.92 -22.87
N PRO A 775 26.35 13.81 -22.55
CA PRO A 775 27.33 14.12 -23.57
C PRO A 775 27.35 12.94 -24.55
N SER A 776 27.66 13.18 -25.80
CA SER A 776 28.11 12.16 -26.76
C SER A 776 28.84 10.98 -26.10
N ILE A 777 28.11 9.90 -25.78
CA ILE A 777 28.67 8.65 -25.31
C ILE A 777 27.82 7.53 -25.93
N GLN A 778 28.10 7.27 -27.21
CA GLN A 778 28.43 5.89 -27.54
C GLN A 778 29.57 5.49 -26.58
N ASN A 779 29.39 4.43 -25.78
CA ASN A 779 30.39 3.84 -24.86
C ASN A 779 30.36 4.22 -23.36
N ALA A 780 29.19 4.36 -22.72
CA ALA A 780 29.12 4.15 -21.28
C ALA A 780 28.98 2.64 -21.11
N LYS A 781 30.12 1.94 -21.08
CA LYS A 781 30.13 0.53 -20.70
C LYS A 781 29.39 0.43 -19.38
N PRO A 782 28.30 -0.37 -19.29
CA PRO A 782 27.78 -0.78 -17.99
C PRO A 782 28.97 -1.35 -17.22
N PHE A 783 29.01 -1.11 -15.90
CA PHE A 783 29.87 -1.89 -15.00
C PHE A 783 29.47 -3.36 -15.17
N SER A 784 30.13 -3.98 -16.14
CA SER A 784 30.12 -5.40 -16.42
C SER A 784 31.21 -5.91 -15.51
N THR A 785 30.84 -6.38 -14.33
CA THR A 785 31.52 -7.58 -13.84
C THR A 785 31.52 -8.57 -15.00
N PRO A 786 32.68 -9.12 -15.39
CA PRO A 786 32.72 -10.09 -16.48
C PRO A 786 31.69 -11.18 -16.14
N PRO A 787 30.72 -11.47 -17.02
CA PRO A 787 29.83 -12.57 -16.79
C PRO A 787 30.71 -13.82 -16.68
N ASP A 788 30.57 -14.55 -15.58
CA ASP A 788 31.06 -15.92 -15.46
C ASP A 788 30.51 -16.69 -16.67
N SER A 789 31.37 -16.86 -17.68
CA SER A 789 31.45 -17.88 -18.74
C SER A 789 30.21 -18.73 -19.09
N GLY A 790 29.00 -18.16 -19.13
CA GLY A 790 27.80 -18.78 -19.69
C GLY A 790 27.32 -17.96 -20.88
N LYS A 791 27.58 -18.42 -22.12
CA LYS A 791 26.99 -17.79 -23.32
C LYS A 791 25.46 -17.88 -23.20
N GLU A 792 24.77 -16.76 -23.04
CA GLU A 792 23.31 -16.74 -23.07
C GLU A 792 22.81 -17.24 -24.43
N ILE A 793 21.95 -18.26 -24.40
CA ILE A 793 21.45 -18.97 -25.60
C ILE A 793 20.18 -18.30 -26.15
N THR A 794 19.50 -17.48 -25.34
CA THR A 794 18.24 -16.80 -25.70
C THR A 794 18.10 -15.47 -24.95
N SER A 795 17.47 -14.44 -25.55
CA SER A 795 17.01 -13.22 -24.86
C SER A 795 15.49 -13.04 -24.97
N ILE A 796 14.88 -12.32 -24.03
CA ILE A 796 13.43 -12.07 -23.99
C ILE A 796 13.15 -10.57 -23.98
N ARG A 797 12.16 -10.15 -24.78
CA ARG A 797 11.59 -8.80 -24.76
C ARG A 797 10.06 -8.88 -24.66
N PHE A 798 9.44 -7.94 -23.95
CA PHE A 798 7.98 -7.88 -23.83
C PHE A 798 7.42 -6.62 -24.49
N GLN A 799 6.32 -6.78 -25.23
CA GLN A 799 5.55 -5.66 -25.78
C GLN A 799 4.10 -5.74 -25.30
N ALA A 800 3.63 -4.69 -24.65
CA ALA A 800 2.25 -4.49 -24.25
C ALA A 800 1.38 -4.08 -25.46
N GLN A 801 0.17 -4.65 -25.53
CA GLN A 801 -0.84 -4.32 -26.53
C GLN A 801 -2.14 -3.95 -25.81
N LEU A 802 -2.61 -2.72 -26.00
CA LEU A 802 -3.84 -2.24 -25.37
C LEU A 802 -5.10 -2.70 -26.12
N THR A 803 -6.25 -2.55 -25.47
CA THR A 803 -7.56 -2.68 -26.12
C THR A 803 -7.77 -1.60 -27.18
N PRO A 804 -8.70 -1.78 -28.14
CA PRO A 804 -8.94 -0.78 -29.20
C PRO A 804 -9.32 0.62 -28.69
N ASP A 805 -9.99 0.70 -27.54
CA ASP A 805 -10.34 1.94 -26.83
C ASP A 805 -9.19 2.45 -25.93
N GLN A 806 -8.04 1.77 -25.92
CA GLN A 806 -6.81 2.14 -25.23
C GLN A 806 -6.98 2.31 -23.70
N SER A 807 -8.01 1.68 -23.13
CA SER A 807 -8.38 1.83 -21.71
C SER A 807 -7.66 0.84 -20.78
N LYS A 808 -7.25 -0.32 -21.31
CA LYS A 808 -6.57 -1.38 -20.53
C LYS A 808 -5.70 -2.27 -21.42
N LEU A 809 -4.85 -3.05 -20.78
CA LEU A 809 -4.03 -4.05 -21.45
C LEU A 809 -4.87 -5.22 -21.96
N ALA A 810 -4.71 -5.57 -23.23
CA ALA A 810 -5.38 -6.72 -23.85
C ALA A 810 -4.44 -7.92 -23.93
N ASN A 811 -3.20 -7.72 -24.37
CA ASN A 811 -2.22 -8.79 -24.55
C ASN A 811 -0.80 -8.32 -24.17
N ILE A 812 0.05 -9.29 -23.84
CA ILE A 812 1.51 -9.13 -23.76
C ILE A 812 2.16 -10.07 -24.77
N LEU A 813 2.89 -9.49 -25.71
CA LEU A 813 3.76 -10.23 -26.62
C LEU A 813 5.10 -10.50 -25.93
N ALA A 814 5.45 -11.77 -25.77
CA ALA A 814 6.82 -12.19 -25.44
C ALA A 814 7.57 -12.53 -26.73
N HIS A 815 8.66 -11.82 -26.99
CA HIS A 815 9.56 -12.05 -28.12
C HIS A 815 10.84 -12.71 -27.60
N VAL A 816 11.12 -13.93 -28.03
CA VAL A 816 12.25 -14.75 -27.62
C VAL A 816 13.22 -14.90 -28.79
N ASP A 817 14.36 -14.23 -28.71
CA ASP A 817 15.46 -14.39 -29.67
C ASP A 817 16.21 -15.70 -29.37
N VAL A 818 16.54 -16.48 -30.40
CA VAL A 818 17.33 -17.70 -30.29
C VAL A 818 18.70 -17.48 -30.95
N PHE A 819 19.73 -17.35 -30.11
CA PHE A 819 21.08 -17.04 -30.55
C PHE A 819 21.77 -18.26 -31.20
N PRO A 820 22.84 -18.04 -32.00
CA PRO A 820 23.53 -19.13 -32.69
C PRO A 820 23.96 -20.28 -31.77
N GLY A 821 23.63 -21.50 -32.18
CA GLY A 821 23.88 -22.73 -31.43
C GLY A 821 22.81 -23.79 -31.71
N GLN A 822 22.84 -24.88 -30.94
CA GLN A 822 21.99 -26.06 -31.15
C GLN A 822 20.49 -25.74 -31.22
N LEU A 823 19.99 -24.83 -30.36
CA LEU A 823 18.57 -24.43 -30.39
C LEU A 823 18.20 -23.67 -31.67
N GLN A 824 19.11 -22.85 -32.21
CA GLN A 824 18.88 -22.14 -33.46
C GLN A 824 18.87 -23.11 -34.65
N ASP A 825 19.76 -24.09 -34.67
CA ASP A 825 19.82 -25.10 -35.73
C ASP A 825 18.52 -25.93 -35.78
N VAL A 826 18.03 -26.36 -34.62
CA VAL A 826 16.74 -27.07 -34.49
C VAL A 826 15.56 -26.17 -34.92
N LEU A 827 15.57 -24.89 -34.57
CA LEU A 827 14.55 -23.95 -35.01
C LEU A 827 14.56 -23.76 -36.54
N ARG A 828 15.74 -23.67 -37.15
CA ARG A 828 15.94 -23.49 -38.59
C ARG A 828 15.64 -24.75 -39.39
N SER A 829 15.86 -25.94 -38.82
CA SER A 829 15.58 -27.23 -39.47
C SER A 829 14.08 -27.54 -39.60
N GLY A 830 13.21 -26.72 -39.03
CA GLY A 830 11.75 -26.84 -39.21
C GLY A 830 11.00 -27.43 -38.02
N ALA A 831 11.63 -27.64 -36.87
CA ALA A 831 10.97 -28.21 -35.68
C ALA A 831 9.70 -27.43 -35.29
N GLY A 832 8.64 -28.13 -34.89
CA GLY A 832 7.42 -27.54 -34.35
C GLY A 832 7.70 -26.86 -33.00
N VAL A 833 7.00 -25.77 -32.71
CA VAL A 833 7.10 -25.05 -31.43
C VAL A 833 5.80 -25.23 -30.66
N GLN A 834 5.90 -25.67 -29.42
CA GLN A 834 4.80 -25.84 -28.49
C GLN A 834 4.95 -24.89 -27.30
N THR A 835 3.82 -24.37 -26.85
CA THR A 835 3.74 -23.47 -25.70
C THR A 835 2.73 -24.02 -24.70
N SER A 836 3.15 -24.20 -23.45
CA SER A 836 2.28 -24.64 -22.36
C SER A 836 2.33 -23.67 -21.19
N GLN A 837 1.19 -23.48 -20.52
CA GLN A 837 1.13 -22.63 -19.33
C GLN A 837 1.62 -23.40 -18.10
N VAL A 838 2.62 -22.86 -17.41
CA VAL A 838 3.17 -23.46 -16.19
C VAL A 838 2.51 -22.86 -14.94
N SER A 839 2.20 -21.57 -14.97
CA SER A 839 1.46 -20.87 -13.92
C SER A 839 0.72 -19.65 -14.51
N SER A 840 -0.01 -18.92 -13.69
CA SER A 840 -0.61 -17.64 -14.09
C SER A 840 0.42 -16.63 -14.63
N TYR A 841 1.71 -16.74 -14.28
CA TYR A 841 2.76 -15.79 -14.70
C TYR A 841 3.85 -16.42 -15.58
N GLU A 842 3.80 -17.72 -15.88
CA GLU A 842 4.89 -18.41 -16.57
C GLU A 842 4.38 -19.37 -17.65
N ILE A 843 5.03 -19.35 -18.80
CA ILE A 843 4.86 -20.36 -19.86
C ILE A 843 6.17 -21.09 -20.11
N SER A 844 6.07 -22.30 -20.66
CA SER A 844 7.18 -23.06 -21.20
C SER A 844 7.09 -23.09 -22.72
N VAL A 845 8.17 -22.68 -23.39
CA VAL A 845 8.35 -22.78 -24.84
C VAL A 845 9.30 -23.94 -25.12
N SER A 846 8.84 -24.95 -25.86
CA SER A 846 9.64 -26.13 -26.22
C SER A 846 9.45 -26.49 -27.69
N PHE A 847 10.40 -27.23 -28.25
CA PHE A 847 10.21 -27.89 -29.53
C PHE A 847 9.29 -29.11 -29.37
N ASP A 848 8.66 -29.53 -30.45
CA ASP A 848 7.88 -30.78 -30.55
C ASP A 848 8.72 -32.04 -30.24
N THR A 849 10.04 -31.95 -30.38
CA THR A 849 11.02 -32.95 -29.92
C THR A 849 11.15 -33.04 -28.39
N GLY A 850 10.47 -32.16 -27.64
CA GLY A 850 10.54 -32.08 -26.17
C GLY A 850 11.70 -31.23 -25.63
N VAL A 851 12.58 -30.73 -26.50
CA VAL A 851 13.69 -29.87 -26.10
C VAL A 851 13.17 -28.51 -25.62
N LEU A 852 13.46 -28.14 -24.37
CA LEU A 852 13.09 -26.85 -23.80
C LEU A 852 13.87 -25.72 -24.47
N VAL A 853 13.16 -24.75 -25.02
CA VAL A 853 13.77 -23.52 -25.56
C VAL A 853 13.96 -22.52 -24.42
N LYS A 854 12.87 -22.17 -23.74
CA LYS A 854 12.88 -21.17 -22.67
C LYS A 854 11.62 -21.25 -21.81
N LYS A 855 11.76 -21.03 -20.51
CA LYS A 855 10.64 -20.65 -19.63
C LYS A 855 10.54 -19.14 -19.60
N VAL A 856 9.37 -18.61 -19.94
CA VAL A 856 9.13 -17.16 -20.03
C VAL A 856 8.21 -16.75 -18.90
N ARG A 857 8.72 -15.88 -18.03
CA ARG A 857 7.96 -15.29 -16.92
C ARG A 857 7.46 -13.90 -17.30
N PHE A 858 6.15 -13.71 -17.24
CA PHE A 858 5.47 -12.46 -17.56
C PHE A 858 5.42 -11.53 -16.34
N PRO A 859 5.34 -10.20 -16.57
CA PRO A 859 5.29 -9.21 -15.49
C PRO A 859 3.90 -9.09 -14.85
N MET A 860 2.91 -9.78 -15.40
CA MET A 860 1.54 -9.87 -14.89
C MET A 860 0.90 -11.21 -15.28
N PRO A 861 -0.28 -11.56 -14.74
CA PRO A 861 -0.96 -12.78 -15.11
C PRO A 861 -1.32 -12.85 -16.60
N ILE A 862 -1.23 -14.04 -17.18
CA ILE A 862 -1.59 -14.35 -18.57
C ILE A 862 -2.46 -15.61 -18.64
N THR A 863 -3.13 -15.80 -19.78
CA THR A 863 -3.77 -17.08 -20.15
C THR A 863 -3.25 -17.55 -21.51
N ILE A 864 -3.19 -18.88 -21.72
CA ILE A 864 -2.92 -19.44 -23.05
C ILE A 864 -4.21 -19.54 -23.90
N VAL A 865 -5.38 -19.41 -23.29
CA VAL A 865 -6.66 -19.46 -24.01
C VAL A 865 -6.77 -18.23 -24.90
N GLY A 866 -6.89 -18.46 -26.22
CA GLY A 866 -6.86 -17.38 -27.22
C GLY A 866 -5.45 -16.85 -27.54
N GLY A 867 -4.40 -17.40 -26.92
CA GLY A 867 -3.01 -17.07 -27.21
C GLY A 867 -2.55 -17.55 -28.59
N LYS A 868 -1.53 -16.89 -29.14
CA LYS A 868 -1.00 -17.19 -30.49
C LYS A 868 0.52 -17.25 -30.47
N THR A 869 1.07 -18.32 -31.04
CA THR A 869 2.51 -18.50 -31.23
C THR A 869 2.89 -18.19 -32.68
N ARG A 870 3.90 -17.34 -32.89
CA ARG A 870 4.49 -17.04 -34.19
C ARG A 870 5.96 -17.44 -34.19
N VAL A 871 6.43 -18.00 -35.29
CA VAL A 871 7.78 -18.56 -35.38
C VAL A 871 8.47 -18.01 -36.62
N ALA A 872 9.60 -17.35 -36.44
CA ALA A 872 10.43 -16.86 -37.53
C ALA A 872 11.73 -17.65 -37.59
N ARG A 873 11.82 -18.59 -38.55
CA ARG A 873 12.94 -19.53 -38.63
C ARG A 873 14.23 -18.86 -39.14
N LYS A 874 14.13 -18.07 -40.21
CA LYS A 874 15.28 -17.37 -40.83
C LYS A 874 15.95 -16.40 -39.85
N SER A 875 15.16 -15.54 -39.24
CA SER A 875 15.61 -14.56 -38.23
C SER A 875 15.75 -15.16 -36.82
N SER A 876 15.35 -16.42 -36.64
CA SER A 876 15.54 -17.24 -35.44
C SER A 876 14.96 -16.63 -34.16
N TYR A 877 13.67 -16.30 -34.19
CA TYR A 877 12.92 -15.86 -33.01
C TYR A 877 11.56 -16.55 -32.90
N ILE A 878 11.03 -16.58 -31.67
CA ILE A 878 9.70 -17.11 -31.33
C ILE A 878 8.93 -16.00 -30.62
N GLU A 879 7.69 -15.80 -31.02
CA GLU A 879 6.78 -14.82 -30.43
C GLU A 879 5.57 -15.53 -29.84
N PHE A 880 5.20 -15.17 -28.62
CA PHE A 880 3.96 -15.62 -27.99
C PHE A 880 3.11 -14.42 -27.58
N ILE A 881 1.93 -14.27 -28.17
CA ILE A 881 0.95 -13.25 -27.81
C ILE A 881 0.06 -13.84 -26.73
N ALA A 882 0.24 -13.36 -25.51
CA ALA A 882 -0.45 -13.83 -24.31
C ALA A 882 -1.60 -12.89 -23.94
N PRO A 883 -2.88 -13.32 -23.99
CA PRO A 883 -3.98 -12.53 -23.50
C PRO A 883 -3.90 -12.30 -21.99
N VAL A 884 -4.32 -11.10 -21.57
CA VAL A 884 -4.56 -10.78 -20.17
C VAL A 884 -5.90 -11.40 -19.77
N PRO A 885 -5.93 -12.33 -18.80
CA PRO A 885 -7.15 -13.03 -18.42
C PRO A 885 -8.12 -12.09 -17.70
N ALA A 886 -9.41 -12.34 -17.88
CA ALA A 886 -10.41 -11.72 -17.04
C ALA A 886 -10.23 -12.20 -15.59
N GLN A 887 -10.53 -11.34 -14.62
CA GLN A 887 -10.40 -11.70 -13.20
C GLN A 887 -11.16 -12.97 -12.82
N LYS A 888 -12.38 -13.18 -13.37
CA LYS A 888 -13.16 -14.39 -13.12
C LYS A 888 -12.47 -15.65 -13.64
N GLU A 889 -11.73 -15.56 -14.75
CA GLU A 889 -10.94 -16.67 -15.29
C GLU A 889 -9.74 -16.97 -14.37
N LEU A 890 -9.03 -15.95 -13.89
CA LEU A 890 -7.96 -16.12 -12.90
C LEU A 890 -8.49 -16.73 -11.61
N ALA A 891 -9.61 -16.23 -11.10
CA ALA A 891 -10.23 -16.74 -9.88
C ALA A 891 -10.62 -18.22 -10.02
N ALA A 892 -11.08 -18.65 -11.21
CA ALA A 892 -11.39 -20.06 -11.46
C ALA A 892 -10.17 -21.00 -11.47
N ARG A 893 -8.94 -20.46 -11.55
CA ARG A 893 -7.73 -21.29 -11.49
C ARG A 893 -7.45 -21.79 -10.08
N LEU A 894 -7.08 -23.06 -9.98
CA LEU A 894 -6.78 -23.74 -8.70
C LEU A 894 -5.49 -23.25 -8.04
N ASP A 895 -4.55 -22.70 -8.82
CA ASP A 895 -3.24 -22.21 -8.39
C ASP A 895 -3.23 -20.70 -8.03
N SER A 896 -4.36 -20.00 -8.14
CA SER A 896 -4.41 -18.53 -8.05
C SER A 896 -4.76 -17.95 -6.67
N LEU A 897 -5.16 -18.78 -5.70
CA LEU A 897 -5.60 -18.29 -4.38
C LEU A 897 -4.46 -17.62 -3.60
N TYR A 898 -3.35 -18.35 -3.41
CA TYR A 898 -2.16 -17.88 -2.71
C TYR A 898 -0.91 -18.15 -3.56
N PRO A 899 -0.63 -17.28 -4.56
CA PRO A 899 0.48 -17.51 -5.48
C PRO A 899 1.82 -17.52 -4.74
N MET A 900 2.57 -18.59 -4.95
CA MET A 900 3.95 -18.76 -4.48
C MET A 900 4.94 -18.45 -5.59
N ILE A 901 6.15 -18.05 -5.20
CA ILE A 901 7.22 -17.69 -6.13
C ILE A 901 8.45 -18.54 -5.89
N ARG A 902 9.13 -18.85 -6.99
CA ARG A 902 10.48 -19.38 -7.04
C ARG A 902 11.39 -18.40 -7.79
N GLU A 903 12.52 -18.02 -7.21
CA GLU A 903 13.53 -17.14 -7.88
C GLU A 903 14.95 -17.55 -7.47
N LYS A 904 15.83 -17.91 -8.43
CA LYS A 904 17.26 -18.22 -8.18
C LYS A 904 17.53 -19.07 -6.91
N GLY A 905 16.66 -20.05 -6.64
CA GLY A 905 16.74 -20.92 -5.47
C GLY A 905 15.97 -20.45 -4.22
N SER A 906 15.46 -19.21 -4.15
CA SER A 906 14.56 -18.75 -3.10
C SER A 906 13.11 -19.20 -3.38
N ILE A 907 12.37 -19.44 -2.30
CA ILE A 907 10.94 -19.77 -2.31
C ILE A 907 10.27 -18.73 -1.42
N GLY A 908 9.20 -18.11 -1.92
CA GLY A 908 8.53 -17.01 -1.23
C GLY A 908 7.03 -16.94 -1.47
N LEU A 909 6.32 -16.24 -0.59
CA LEU A 909 4.91 -15.91 -0.76
C LEU A 909 4.72 -14.56 -1.43
N ARG A 910 3.72 -14.45 -2.30
CA ARG A 910 3.17 -13.12 -2.68
C ARG A 910 2.12 -12.66 -1.68
N THR A 911 1.25 -13.58 -1.30
CA THR A 911 0.18 -13.47 -0.32
C THR A 911 -0.13 -14.89 0.17
N PRO A 912 -0.49 -15.12 1.44
CA PRO A 912 -0.62 -14.14 2.51
C PRO A 912 0.75 -13.72 3.10
N HIS A 913 0.73 -12.87 4.13
CA HIS A 913 1.91 -12.47 4.91
C HIS A 913 2.45 -13.63 5.77
N TYR A 914 3.75 -13.63 5.98
CA TYR A 914 4.44 -14.49 6.94
C TYR A 914 4.02 -14.15 8.38
N VAL A 915 3.81 -15.18 9.22
CA VAL A 915 3.40 -15.02 10.63
C VAL A 915 4.12 -15.96 11.59
N SER A 916 4.69 -15.41 12.67
CA SER A 916 5.34 -16.20 13.73
C SER A 916 4.30 -16.72 14.73
N LEU A 917 3.91 -17.98 14.59
CA LEU A 917 2.81 -18.56 15.38
C LEU A 917 3.10 -18.61 16.88
N ASP A 918 4.36 -18.76 17.30
CA ASP A 918 4.72 -19.02 18.71
C ASP A 918 4.50 -17.82 19.63
N VAL A 919 4.51 -16.61 19.07
CA VAL A 919 4.31 -15.35 19.79
C VAL A 919 2.86 -14.85 19.70
N LEU A 920 1.98 -15.52 18.94
CA LEU A 920 0.58 -15.13 18.85
C LEU A 920 -0.23 -15.59 20.07
N PRO A 921 -1.16 -14.75 20.59
CA PRO A 921 -2.09 -15.14 21.64
C PRO A 921 -2.94 -16.36 21.27
N ILE A 922 -3.21 -17.22 22.25
CA ILE A 922 -3.90 -18.50 22.10
C ILE A 922 -5.30 -18.43 22.72
N PHE A 923 -6.33 -18.70 21.92
CA PHE A 923 -7.71 -18.75 22.39
C PHE A 923 -7.99 -19.98 23.26
N SER A 924 -8.79 -19.81 24.31
CA SER A 924 -9.27 -20.87 25.18
C SER A 924 -10.48 -21.58 24.57
N ARG A 925 -10.28 -22.76 23.97
CA ARG A 925 -11.34 -23.57 23.32
C ARG A 925 -12.22 -24.39 24.28
N THR A 926 -12.31 -24.00 25.55
CA THR A 926 -13.03 -24.73 26.61
C THR A 926 -14.51 -24.38 26.69
N ASN A 927 -14.92 -23.20 26.22
CA ASN A 927 -16.30 -22.73 26.21
C ASN A 927 -16.72 -22.31 24.78
N PRO A 928 -17.26 -23.22 23.96
CA PRO A 928 -17.68 -22.92 22.59
C PRO A 928 -18.75 -21.82 22.51
N ALA A 929 -19.67 -21.74 23.47
CA ALA A 929 -20.72 -20.72 23.49
C ALA A 929 -20.13 -19.29 23.59
N GLY A 930 -19.02 -19.14 24.31
CA GLY A 930 -18.26 -17.87 24.40
C GLY A 930 -17.52 -17.48 23.11
N MET A 931 -17.54 -18.31 22.07
CA MET A 931 -16.92 -18.07 20.76
C MET A 931 -17.93 -17.80 19.63
N SER A 932 -19.23 -17.71 19.93
CA SER A 932 -20.28 -17.49 18.92
C SER A 932 -20.06 -16.22 18.07
N TRP A 933 -19.39 -15.21 18.61
CA TRP A 933 -18.99 -13.99 17.89
C TRP A 933 -18.09 -14.24 16.67
N LEU A 934 -17.45 -15.41 16.56
CA LEU A 934 -16.66 -15.81 15.39
C LEU A 934 -17.53 -16.12 14.17
N ILE A 935 -18.78 -16.55 14.36
CA ILE A 935 -19.67 -17.00 13.28
C ILE A 935 -19.83 -15.94 12.18
N PRO A 936 -20.21 -14.68 12.47
CA PRO A 936 -20.34 -13.65 11.44
C PRO A 936 -18.99 -13.28 10.80
N ARG A 937 -17.87 -13.37 11.53
CA ARG A 937 -16.53 -12.99 11.04
C ARG A 937 -15.90 -14.04 10.14
N VAL A 938 -16.04 -15.32 10.50
CA VAL A 938 -15.66 -16.44 9.64
C VAL A 938 -16.57 -16.48 8.41
N SER A 939 -17.86 -16.14 8.56
CA SER A 939 -18.80 -16.00 7.43
C SER A 939 -18.44 -14.87 6.46
N ASP A 940 -17.69 -13.85 6.89
CA ASP A 940 -17.26 -12.73 6.04
C ASP A 940 -16.20 -13.14 5.00
N MET A 941 -15.70 -14.38 5.04
CA MET A 941 -14.80 -14.92 4.02
C MET A 941 -15.45 -15.03 2.63
N PHE A 942 -16.79 -15.02 2.57
CA PHE A 942 -17.55 -15.08 1.32
C PHE A 942 -17.90 -13.67 0.84
N SER A 943 -17.59 -13.35 -0.41
CA SER A 943 -18.11 -12.16 -1.09
C SER A 943 -19.65 -12.22 -1.18
N PHE A 944 -20.29 -11.12 -1.54
CA PHE A 944 -21.73 -11.09 -1.75
C PHE A 944 -22.20 -12.16 -2.76
N GLY A 945 -21.46 -12.31 -3.87
CA GLY A 945 -21.76 -13.30 -4.90
C GLY A 945 -21.53 -14.73 -4.42
N GLU A 946 -20.40 -14.97 -3.76
CA GLU A 946 -20.06 -16.27 -3.18
C GLU A 946 -21.07 -16.67 -2.09
N ARG A 947 -21.50 -15.72 -1.25
CA ARG A 947 -22.49 -15.96 -0.19
C ARG A 947 -23.85 -16.33 -0.74
N LYS A 948 -24.32 -15.60 -1.76
CA LYS A 948 -25.56 -15.94 -2.48
C LYS A 948 -25.51 -17.36 -3.04
N THR A 949 -24.40 -17.69 -3.67
CA THR A 949 -24.14 -18.99 -4.29
C THR A 949 -24.23 -20.09 -3.22
N ARG A 950 -23.50 -19.93 -2.12
CA ARG A 950 -23.51 -20.82 -0.95
C ARG A 950 -24.90 -21.04 -0.37
N GLU A 951 -25.66 -19.98 -0.06
CA GLU A 951 -26.98 -20.12 0.59
C GLU A 951 -27.99 -20.88 -0.29
N ILE A 952 -28.02 -20.62 -1.61
CA ILE A 952 -28.88 -21.33 -2.56
C ILE A 952 -28.52 -22.83 -2.62
N GLN A 953 -27.23 -23.14 -2.51
CA GLN A 953 -26.73 -24.51 -2.63
C GLN A 953 -26.97 -25.33 -1.38
N MET A 954 -26.70 -24.74 -0.21
CA MET A 954 -27.04 -25.37 1.07
C MET A 954 -28.53 -25.73 1.14
N ALA A 955 -29.41 -24.85 0.66
CA ALA A 955 -30.85 -25.11 0.65
C ALA A 955 -31.28 -26.19 -0.37
N SER A 956 -30.55 -26.36 -1.48
CA SER A 956 -30.85 -27.34 -2.53
C SER A 956 -30.15 -28.70 -2.36
N GLY A 957 -29.23 -28.81 -1.41
CA GLY A 957 -28.40 -30.00 -1.18
C GLY A 957 -27.49 -30.36 -2.37
N ALA A 958 -27.12 -29.37 -3.19
CA ALA A 958 -26.27 -29.53 -4.36
C ALA A 958 -24.87 -28.93 -4.14
N ASN A 959 -23.86 -29.49 -4.80
CA ASN A 959 -22.51 -28.91 -4.85
C ASN A 959 -22.54 -27.55 -5.54
N ALA A 960 -21.66 -26.63 -5.12
CA ALA A 960 -21.66 -25.29 -5.65
C ALA A 960 -21.38 -25.16 -7.15
N GLY A 961 -20.59 -26.09 -7.69
CA GLY A 961 -19.98 -25.94 -9.01
C GLY A 961 -18.95 -24.79 -9.08
N ASP A 962 -18.76 -24.03 -7.99
CA ASP A 962 -17.73 -23.01 -7.82
C ASP A 962 -16.72 -23.53 -6.78
N VAL A 963 -15.52 -23.84 -7.26
CA VAL A 963 -14.45 -24.43 -6.46
C VAL A 963 -14.01 -23.53 -5.30
N ARG A 964 -14.07 -22.20 -5.45
CA ARG A 964 -13.71 -21.27 -4.38
C ARG A 964 -14.75 -21.24 -3.28
N VAL A 965 -16.03 -21.30 -3.64
CA VAL A 965 -17.12 -21.41 -2.67
C VAL A 965 -17.01 -22.71 -1.89
N ASN A 966 -16.78 -23.85 -2.56
CA ASN A 966 -16.57 -25.14 -1.90
C ASN A 966 -15.36 -25.09 -0.94
N PHE A 967 -14.20 -24.64 -1.43
CA PHE A 967 -12.99 -24.52 -0.61
C PHE A 967 -13.20 -23.63 0.63
N LYS A 968 -13.87 -22.48 0.49
CA LYS A 968 -14.22 -21.61 1.61
C LYS A 968 -15.23 -22.25 2.56
N ASP A 969 -16.16 -23.07 2.07
CA ASP A 969 -17.09 -23.82 2.91
C ASP A 969 -16.39 -24.94 3.70
N SER A 970 -15.39 -25.60 3.10
CA SER A 970 -14.46 -26.49 3.80
C SER A 970 -13.67 -25.76 4.89
N LEU A 971 -13.18 -24.55 4.62
CA LEU A 971 -12.54 -23.71 5.64
C LEU A 971 -13.53 -23.35 6.75
N PHE A 972 -14.75 -22.92 6.42
CA PHE A 972 -15.80 -22.62 7.39
C PHE A 972 -16.10 -23.82 8.29
N SER A 973 -16.17 -25.02 7.71
CA SER A 973 -16.35 -26.29 8.42
C SER A 973 -15.16 -26.60 9.33
N LEU A 974 -13.93 -26.43 8.85
CA LEU A 974 -12.70 -26.60 9.62
C LEU A 974 -12.72 -25.70 10.87
N PHE A 975 -13.03 -24.41 10.71
CA PHE A 975 -13.12 -23.48 11.83
C PHE A 975 -14.27 -23.84 12.77
N SER A 976 -15.43 -24.23 12.24
CA SER A 976 -16.60 -24.62 13.04
C SER A 976 -16.31 -25.83 13.93
N HIS A 977 -15.79 -26.91 13.35
CA HIS A 977 -15.45 -28.13 14.09
C HIS A 977 -14.23 -27.97 15.00
N SER A 978 -13.27 -27.10 14.65
CA SER A 978 -12.10 -26.87 15.53
C SER A 978 -12.44 -26.14 16.84
N THR A 979 -13.55 -25.40 16.85
CA THR A 979 -13.99 -24.53 17.96
C THR A 979 -15.26 -25.02 18.64
N GLY A 980 -16.13 -25.77 17.94
CA GLY A 980 -17.45 -26.17 18.41
C GLY A 980 -18.50 -25.06 18.30
N ILE A 981 -18.24 -24.00 17.52
CA ILE A 981 -19.26 -22.96 17.23
C ILE A 981 -20.38 -23.54 16.35
N ASN A 982 -21.54 -22.88 16.30
CA ASN A 982 -22.75 -23.41 15.62
C ASN A 982 -23.30 -24.72 16.21
N GLY A 983 -22.93 -25.08 17.44
CA GLY A 983 -23.42 -26.29 18.11
C GLY A 983 -22.87 -27.60 17.54
N VAL A 984 -21.86 -27.55 16.66
CA VAL A 984 -21.23 -28.76 16.13
C VAL A 984 -20.27 -29.38 17.16
N PRO A 985 -20.10 -30.71 17.18
CA PRO A 985 -19.09 -31.35 18.01
C PRO A 985 -17.69 -30.84 17.67
N ARG A 986 -16.89 -30.58 18.72
CA ARG A 986 -15.50 -30.14 18.56
C ARG A 986 -14.61 -31.34 18.20
N HIS A 987 -13.77 -31.17 17.18
CA HIS A 987 -12.75 -32.13 16.77
C HIS A 987 -11.38 -31.44 16.70
N ASP A 988 -10.34 -32.14 17.18
CA ASP A 988 -8.95 -31.70 17.11
C ASP A 988 -8.16 -32.36 15.97
N VAL A 989 -8.76 -33.35 15.29
CA VAL A 989 -8.21 -33.99 14.10
C VAL A 989 -9.28 -34.05 13.02
N LEU A 990 -8.97 -33.50 11.85
CA LEU A 990 -9.85 -33.51 10.69
C LEU A 990 -9.15 -34.14 9.48
N ALA A 991 -9.95 -34.71 8.58
CA ALA A 991 -9.50 -35.37 7.37
C ALA A 991 -10.13 -34.70 6.14
N LEU A 992 -9.32 -34.35 5.14
CA LEU A 992 -9.82 -34.07 3.79
C LEU A 992 -10.05 -35.41 3.10
N ASN A 993 -11.32 -35.73 2.86
CA ASN A 993 -11.76 -37.02 2.34
C ASN A 993 -12.42 -36.83 0.97
N ASN A 994 -11.87 -37.46 -0.06
CA ASN A 994 -12.49 -37.57 -1.37
C ASN A 994 -12.89 -39.02 -1.63
N PRO A 995 -14.17 -39.38 -1.45
CA PRO A 995 -14.65 -40.75 -1.68
C PRO A 995 -14.45 -41.25 -3.12
N GLN A 996 -14.30 -40.35 -4.10
CA GLN A 996 -14.10 -40.70 -5.51
C GLN A 996 -12.63 -41.01 -5.85
N GLU A 997 -11.67 -40.54 -5.05
CA GLU A 997 -10.22 -40.73 -5.25
C GLU A 997 -9.56 -41.49 -4.10
N GLY A 998 -10.19 -42.55 -3.59
CA GLY A 998 -9.52 -43.44 -2.63
C GLY A 998 -9.57 -42.99 -1.17
N GLY A 999 -10.38 -42.00 -0.83
CA GLY A 999 -10.75 -41.67 0.55
C GLY A 999 -9.93 -40.53 1.16
N VAL A 1000 -9.27 -40.76 2.29
CA VAL A 1000 -8.58 -39.70 3.04
C VAL A 1000 -7.25 -39.35 2.38
N HIS A 1001 -7.02 -38.08 2.08
CA HIS A 1001 -5.77 -37.59 1.47
C HIS A 1001 -4.90 -36.78 2.41
N VAL A 1002 -5.50 -36.03 3.35
CA VAL A 1002 -4.76 -35.14 4.25
C VAL A 1002 -5.37 -35.22 5.64
N LEU A 1003 -4.53 -35.42 6.66
CA LEU A 1003 -4.91 -35.27 8.06
C LEU A 1003 -4.42 -33.93 8.59
N ILE A 1004 -5.30 -33.19 9.26
CA ILE A 1004 -5.03 -31.89 9.86
C ILE A 1004 -5.20 -32.02 11.37
N PHE A 1005 -4.09 -31.91 12.10
CA PHE A 1005 -4.05 -31.93 13.56
C PHE A 1005 -4.02 -30.50 14.08
N ILE A 1006 -5.08 -30.08 14.79
CA ILE A 1006 -5.18 -28.74 15.32
C ILE A 1006 -4.50 -28.68 16.68
N SER A 1007 -3.46 -27.85 16.79
CA SER A 1007 -2.83 -27.55 18.06
C SER A 1007 -3.61 -26.48 18.81
N SER A 1008 -3.82 -25.33 18.17
CA SER A 1008 -4.48 -24.18 18.80
C SER A 1008 -5.14 -23.25 17.78
N LEU A 1009 -6.12 -22.50 18.27
CA LEU A 1009 -6.64 -21.32 17.60
C LEU A 1009 -5.89 -20.10 18.16
N ARG A 1010 -5.35 -19.25 17.29
CA ARG A 1010 -4.52 -18.11 17.65
C ARG A 1010 -5.04 -16.81 17.05
N LEU A 1011 -4.70 -15.69 17.69
CA LEU A 1011 -5.00 -14.34 17.21
C LEU A 1011 -3.85 -13.85 16.34
N ASP A 1012 -4.05 -13.78 15.03
CA ASP A 1012 -3.14 -13.12 14.10
C ASP A 1012 -3.34 -11.61 14.20
N MET A 1013 -2.53 -10.99 15.07
CA MET A 1013 -2.54 -9.54 15.31
C MET A 1013 -2.20 -8.73 14.06
N SER A 1014 -1.42 -9.28 13.12
CA SER A 1014 -1.00 -8.55 11.90
C SER A 1014 -2.18 -8.27 10.96
N CYS A 1015 -3.18 -9.15 10.94
CA CYS A 1015 -4.40 -9.02 10.13
C CYS A 1015 -5.67 -8.87 10.97
N GLN A 1016 -5.53 -8.73 12.29
CA GLN A 1016 -6.63 -8.60 13.26
C GLN A 1016 -7.70 -9.70 13.11
N HIS A 1017 -7.26 -10.93 12.82
CA HIS A 1017 -8.13 -12.06 12.59
C HIS A 1017 -7.59 -13.33 13.27
N ILE A 1018 -8.33 -14.43 13.19
CA ILE A 1018 -7.92 -15.74 13.72
C ILE A 1018 -7.14 -16.58 12.70
N VAL A 1019 -6.25 -17.43 13.22
CA VAL A 1019 -5.46 -18.43 12.48
C VAL A 1019 -5.38 -19.74 13.28
N LEU A 1020 -5.41 -20.89 12.61
CA LEU A 1020 -5.17 -22.20 13.21
C LEU A 1020 -3.68 -22.54 13.12
N ASP A 1021 -3.09 -22.89 14.27
CA ASP A 1021 -1.77 -23.53 14.35
C ASP A 1021 -1.96 -25.03 14.22
N THR A 1022 -1.55 -25.57 13.08
CA THR A 1022 -1.87 -26.95 12.68
C THR A 1022 -0.64 -27.73 12.27
N ALA A 1023 -0.72 -29.04 12.42
CA ALA A 1023 0.18 -29.96 11.74
C ALA A 1023 -0.57 -30.68 10.63
N VAL A 1024 -0.04 -30.60 9.42
CA VAL A 1024 -0.64 -31.19 8.23
C VAL A 1024 0.17 -32.42 7.85
N LEU A 1025 -0.51 -33.53 7.65
CA LEU A 1025 0.05 -34.80 7.21
C LEU A 1025 -0.63 -35.20 5.89
N PRO A 1026 -0.02 -34.86 4.74
CA PRO A 1026 -0.46 -35.38 3.45
C PRO A 1026 -0.12 -36.87 3.35
N LEU A 1027 -1.10 -37.68 2.95
CA LEU A 1027 -0.95 -39.12 2.73
C LEU A 1027 -0.47 -39.39 1.31
N SER A 1028 0.53 -40.26 1.20
CA SER A 1028 1.13 -40.69 -0.07
C SER A 1028 1.45 -42.17 -0.01
N MET A 1029 1.50 -42.83 -1.17
CA MET A 1029 1.62 -44.29 -1.26
C MET A 1029 2.91 -44.82 -0.63
N ASP A 1030 3.98 -44.03 -0.59
CA ASP A 1030 5.26 -44.35 0.06
C ASP A 1030 5.15 -44.43 1.59
N ILE A 1031 4.26 -43.66 2.22
CA ILE A 1031 4.09 -43.68 3.68
C ILE A 1031 2.92 -44.56 4.13
N MET A 1032 1.95 -44.84 3.25
CA MET A 1032 0.75 -45.61 3.58
C MET A 1032 1.01 -46.93 4.33
N PRO A 1033 1.98 -47.79 3.96
CA PRO A 1033 2.24 -49.04 4.67
C PRO A 1033 2.52 -48.86 6.18
N GLN A 1034 3.08 -47.71 6.56
CA GLN A 1034 3.40 -47.37 7.95
C GLN A 1034 2.22 -46.67 8.65
N MET A 1035 1.27 -46.12 7.88
CA MET A 1035 0.18 -45.28 8.37
C MET A 1035 -1.13 -46.03 8.63
N VAL A 1036 -1.45 -47.11 7.89
CA VAL A 1036 -2.76 -47.81 7.97
C VAL A 1036 -3.20 -48.07 9.42
N SER A 1037 -2.37 -48.78 10.20
CA SER A 1037 -2.71 -49.11 11.61
C SER A 1037 -2.84 -47.89 12.53
N LEU A 1038 -2.21 -46.76 12.19
CA LEU A 1038 -2.29 -45.52 12.96
C LEU A 1038 -3.55 -44.74 12.57
N ILE A 1039 -3.91 -44.73 11.29
CA ILE A 1039 -5.13 -44.11 10.77
C ILE A 1039 -6.36 -44.83 11.32
N ASP A 1040 -6.38 -46.17 11.32
CA ASP A 1040 -7.50 -46.95 11.90
C ASP A 1040 -7.72 -46.60 13.38
N LYS A 1041 -6.63 -46.49 14.15
CA LYS A 1041 -6.67 -46.07 15.56
C LYS A 1041 -7.15 -44.63 15.73
N LEU A 1042 -6.85 -43.74 14.80
CA LEU A 1042 -7.34 -42.37 14.82
C LEU A 1042 -8.83 -42.32 14.50
N GLN A 1043 -9.29 -43.04 13.46
CA GLN A 1043 -10.70 -43.11 13.09
C GLN A 1043 -11.57 -43.62 14.25
N GLN A 1044 -11.11 -44.67 14.96
CA GLN A 1044 -11.77 -45.18 16.17
C GLN A 1044 -11.87 -44.15 17.32
N ARG A 1045 -11.05 -43.08 17.28
CA ARG A 1045 -11.01 -42.03 18.30
C ARG A 1045 -11.72 -40.73 17.88
N GLY A 1046 -12.43 -40.72 16.74
CA GLY A 1046 -13.32 -39.63 16.36
C GLY A 1046 -12.71 -38.55 15.46
N VAL A 1047 -12.06 -38.95 14.35
CA VAL A 1047 -11.64 -38.03 13.28
C VAL A 1047 -12.87 -37.53 12.51
N MET A 1048 -12.98 -36.21 12.32
CA MET A 1048 -14.04 -35.62 11.48
C MET A 1048 -13.58 -35.55 10.01
N SER A 1049 -14.40 -36.07 9.09
CA SER A 1049 -14.10 -36.01 7.65
C SER A 1049 -14.84 -34.85 6.99
N ILE A 1050 -14.09 -33.98 6.33
CA ILE A 1050 -14.62 -32.97 5.41
C ILE A 1050 -14.63 -33.61 4.02
N ILE A 1051 -15.83 -33.81 3.47
CA ILE A 1051 -16.01 -34.44 2.15
C ILE A 1051 -15.75 -33.38 1.08
N VAL A 1052 -14.79 -33.64 0.21
CA VAL A 1052 -14.39 -32.74 -0.88
C VAL A 1052 -14.47 -33.46 -2.23
N ASP A 1053 -14.75 -32.72 -3.30
CA ASP A 1053 -14.65 -33.22 -4.67
C ASP A 1053 -13.22 -33.10 -5.23
N ASN A 1054 -13.01 -33.53 -6.48
CA ASN A 1054 -11.69 -33.51 -7.12
C ASN A 1054 -11.12 -32.09 -7.29
N ASP A 1055 -11.95 -31.13 -7.69
CA ASP A 1055 -11.50 -29.75 -7.97
C ASP A 1055 -11.18 -29.03 -6.66
N GLU A 1056 -12.01 -29.22 -5.63
CA GLU A 1056 -11.81 -28.70 -4.29
C GLU A 1056 -10.57 -29.31 -3.62
N LEU A 1057 -10.38 -30.63 -3.71
CA LEU A 1057 -9.18 -31.29 -3.19
C LEU A 1057 -7.92 -30.76 -3.89
N CYS A 1058 -7.98 -30.53 -5.19
CA CYS A 1058 -6.87 -29.98 -5.94
C CYS A 1058 -6.57 -28.54 -5.50
N MET A 1059 -7.59 -27.71 -5.24
CA MET A 1059 -7.42 -26.38 -4.67
C MET A 1059 -6.75 -26.43 -3.29
N TRP A 1060 -7.15 -27.37 -2.42
CA TRP A 1060 -6.47 -27.63 -1.14
C TRP A 1060 -4.99 -27.99 -1.33
N LYS A 1061 -4.67 -28.86 -2.29
CA LYS A 1061 -3.29 -29.24 -2.61
C LYS A 1061 -2.46 -28.03 -3.08
N HIS A 1062 -3.05 -27.04 -3.75
CA HIS A 1062 -2.37 -25.79 -4.11
C HIS A 1062 -2.26 -24.79 -2.93
N ALA A 1063 -3.23 -24.73 -2.03
CA ALA A 1063 -3.24 -23.80 -0.91
C ALA A 1063 -2.31 -24.23 0.25
N LEU A 1064 -2.18 -25.54 0.51
CA LEU A 1064 -1.40 -26.08 1.62
C LEU A 1064 0.10 -25.68 1.62
N PRO A 1065 0.83 -25.73 0.48
CA PRO A 1065 2.20 -25.22 0.44
C PRO A 1065 2.32 -23.77 0.91
N ALA A 1066 1.37 -22.90 0.54
CA ALA A 1066 1.39 -21.50 0.95
C ALA A 1066 1.11 -21.36 2.45
N MET A 1067 0.16 -22.13 3.00
CA MET A 1067 -0.14 -22.15 4.44
C MET A 1067 1.02 -22.69 5.29
N VAL A 1068 1.82 -23.62 4.75
CA VAL A 1068 3.07 -24.12 5.37
C VAL A 1068 4.16 -23.07 5.32
N GLU A 1069 4.40 -22.48 4.14
CA GLU A 1069 5.42 -21.45 3.96
C GLU A 1069 5.13 -20.23 4.83
N ARG A 1070 3.85 -19.89 5.04
CA ARG A 1070 3.39 -18.74 5.85
C ARG A 1070 3.94 -18.72 7.27
N CYS A 1071 4.11 -19.87 7.91
CA CYS A 1071 4.64 -19.96 9.28
C CYS A 1071 6.01 -20.63 9.36
N ARG A 1072 6.76 -20.65 8.25
CA ARG A 1072 8.06 -21.31 8.18
C ARG A 1072 9.07 -20.65 9.14
N ASP A 1073 9.67 -21.46 10.00
CA ASP A 1073 10.79 -21.10 10.88
C ASP A 1073 12.09 -21.85 10.52
N TRP A 1074 12.08 -22.62 9.44
CA TRP A 1074 13.19 -23.45 8.96
C TRP A 1074 13.67 -23.07 7.55
N ASN A 1075 14.86 -23.56 7.16
CA ASN A 1075 15.43 -23.29 5.83
C ASN A 1075 15.13 -24.40 4.81
N HIS A 1076 14.83 -24.00 3.57
CA HIS A 1076 14.80 -24.91 2.42
C HIS A 1076 16.21 -25.41 2.10
N LYS A 1077 16.38 -26.73 2.00
CA LYS A 1077 17.67 -27.38 1.67
C LYS A 1077 17.98 -27.28 0.17
N PRO A 1078 19.24 -27.38 -0.28
CA PRO A 1078 19.55 -27.51 -1.71
C PRO A 1078 18.80 -28.68 -2.37
N SER A 1079 18.61 -29.78 -1.63
CA SER A 1079 17.85 -30.96 -2.04
C SER A 1079 16.32 -30.82 -1.92
N CYS A 1080 15.79 -29.59 -1.72
CA CYS A 1080 14.35 -29.36 -1.60
C CYS A 1080 13.63 -29.77 -2.88
N GLU A 1081 12.56 -30.55 -2.76
CA GLU A 1081 11.79 -31.09 -3.89
C GLU A 1081 11.14 -29.99 -4.74
N TYR A 1082 10.78 -28.85 -4.13
CA TYR A 1082 10.31 -27.68 -4.87
C TYR A 1082 11.41 -27.08 -5.76
N ARG A 1083 12.68 -27.14 -5.32
CA ARG A 1083 13.82 -26.66 -6.10
C ARG A 1083 14.18 -27.64 -7.22
N ILE A 1084 14.23 -28.94 -6.91
CA ILE A 1084 14.61 -30.00 -7.86
C ILE A 1084 13.54 -30.15 -8.95
N SER A 1085 12.27 -30.27 -8.58
CA SER A 1085 11.19 -30.47 -9.54
C SER A 1085 10.84 -29.19 -10.31
N GLY A 1086 11.16 -28.02 -9.72
CA GLY A 1086 10.76 -26.72 -10.23
C GLY A 1086 9.26 -26.45 -10.13
N LYS A 1087 8.52 -27.25 -9.36
CA LYS A 1087 7.05 -27.15 -9.17
C LYS A 1087 6.69 -26.92 -7.70
N ILE A 1088 5.63 -26.15 -7.47
CA ILE A 1088 4.98 -25.97 -6.16
C ILE A 1088 3.46 -26.06 -6.39
N PRO A 1089 2.73 -27.01 -5.77
CA PRO A 1089 3.20 -28.13 -4.95
C PRO A 1089 4.15 -29.09 -5.71
N VAL A 1090 4.74 -30.06 -5.00
CA VAL A 1090 5.59 -31.10 -5.64
C VAL A 1090 4.77 -31.89 -6.66
N SER A 1091 3.57 -32.30 -6.26
CA SER A 1091 2.56 -32.94 -7.12
C SER A 1091 1.15 -32.69 -6.57
N VAL A 1092 0.18 -32.66 -7.47
CA VAL A 1092 -1.26 -32.71 -7.13
C VAL A 1092 -1.88 -34.08 -7.42
N GLU A 1093 -1.13 -34.99 -8.02
CA GLU A 1093 -1.61 -36.31 -8.44
C GLU A 1093 -1.94 -37.21 -7.24
N PHE A 1094 -2.83 -38.18 -7.47
CA PHE A 1094 -3.21 -39.15 -6.44
C PHE A 1094 -2.00 -39.94 -5.91
N GLY A 1095 -1.92 -40.06 -4.58
CA GLY A 1095 -0.92 -40.88 -3.90
C GLY A 1095 0.52 -40.37 -3.97
N GLN A 1096 0.78 -39.22 -4.60
CA GLN A 1096 2.12 -38.64 -4.71
C GLN A 1096 2.44 -37.65 -3.58
N GLN A 1097 3.72 -37.36 -3.40
CA GLN A 1097 4.19 -36.37 -2.42
C GLN A 1097 3.67 -34.97 -2.77
N LEU A 1098 2.96 -34.34 -1.83
CA LEU A 1098 2.41 -33.00 -1.97
C LEU A 1098 3.39 -31.88 -1.58
N LEU A 1099 3.96 -31.98 -0.37
CA LEU A 1099 4.82 -30.97 0.25
C LEU A 1099 6.30 -31.34 0.16
N CYS A 1100 7.19 -30.35 0.16
CA CYS A 1100 8.63 -30.62 0.32
C CYS A 1100 8.93 -31.24 1.69
N SER A 1101 10.01 -32.02 1.77
CA SER A 1101 10.41 -32.68 3.02
C SER A 1101 11.15 -31.74 3.99
N CYS A 1102 11.47 -30.51 3.59
CA CYS A 1102 12.30 -29.59 4.39
C CYS A 1102 11.69 -29.25 5.77
N GLY A 1103 10.36 -29.24 5.89
CA GLY A 1103 9.63 -28.95 7.12
C GLY A 1103 9.18 -30.17 7.93
N ARG A 1104 9.41 -31.41 7.43
CA ARG A 1104 8.92 -32.63 8.09
C ARG A 1104 9.49 -32.78 9.50
N GLY A 1105 8.62 -33.03 10.48
CA GLY A 1105 9.01 -33.25 11.87
C GLY A 1105 9.51 -32.01 12.61
N LYS A 1106 9.42 -30.81 12.02
CA LYS A 1106 9.86 -29.57 12.65
C LYS A 1106 8.69 -28.90 13.36
N PHE A 1107 8.68 -29.03 14.68
CA PHE A 1107 7.67 -28.45 15.57
C PHE A 1107 8.36 -27.83 16.79
N PRO A 1108 7.79 -26.76 17.39
CA PRO A 1108 8.33 -26.16 18.59
C PRO A 1108 8.29 -27.15 19.77
N SER A 1109 9.19 -26.96 20.74
CA SER A 1109 9.20 -27.73 21.98
C SER A 1109 7.85 -27.59 22.71
N GLY A 1110 7.20 -28.71 23.00
CA GLY A 1110 5.90 -28.71 23.66
C GLY A 1110 4.71 -28.51 22.71
N TYR A 1111 4.87 -28.71 21.40
CA TYR A 1111 3.76 -28.70 20.44
C TYR A 1111 2.66 -29.71 20.85
N LYS A 1112 1.49 -29.18 21.23
CA LYS A 1112 0.36 -29.97 21.74
C LYS A 1112 -0.57 -30.37 20.59
N THR A 1113 -0.88 -31.65 20.47
CA THR A 1113 -1.96 -32.15 19.60
C THR A 1113 -2.83 -33.14 20.36
N ALA A 1114 -4.00 -33.45 19.80
CA ALA A 1114 -4.77 -34.59 20.25
C ALA A 1114 -3.96 -35.90 20.09
N PHE A 1115 -4.21 -36.85 20.99
CA PHE A 1115 -3.63 -38.20 21.00
C PHE A 1115 -2.09 -38.25 21.04
N PRO A 1116 -1.42 -37.77 22.12
CA PRO A 1116 0.04 -37.67 22.22
C PRO A 1116 0.81 -38.95 21.85
N GLY A 1117 0.32 -40.12 22.27
CA GLY A 1117 0.96 -41.40 21.98
C GLY A 1117 0.97 -41.79 20.49
N ILE A 1118 -0.08 -41.44 19.75
CA ILE A 1118 -0.14 -41.64 18.28
C ILE A 1118 0.65 -40.55 17.59
N TRP A 1119 0.50 -39.30 18.04
CA TRP A 1119 1.19 -38.13 17.50
C TRP A 1119 2.71 -38.30 17.47
N ASN A 1120 3.32 -38.84 18.52
CA ASN A 1120 4.77 -39.08 18.57
C ASN A 1120 5.29 -39.97 17.42
N LYS A 1121 4.44 -40.83 16.87
CA LYS A 1121 4.78 -41.68 15.71
C LYS A 1121 4.54 -40.97 14.37
N LEU A 1122 3.55 -40.08 14.32
CA LEU A 1122 3.11 -39.37 13.11
C LEU A 1122 3.86 -38.05 12.86
N SER A 1123 4.33 -37.39 13.90
CA SER A 1123 4.90 -36.04 13.84
C SER A 1123 6.06 -35.95 12.84
N LYS A 1124 6.89 -36.98 12.72
CA LYS A 1124 8.01 -37.04 11.75
C LYS A 1124 7.58 -36.98 10.27
N TYR A 1125 6.31 -37.23 9.95
CA TYR A 1125 5.76 -37.12 8.59
C TYR A 1125 4.97 -35.82 8.38
N ALA A 1126 4.61 -35.13 9.46
CA ALA A 1126 3.80 -33.92 9.40
C ALA A 1126 4.65 -32.66 9.25
N VAL A 1127 4.03 -31.59 8.75
CA VAL A 1127 4.62 -30.26 8.62
C VAL A 1127 3.68 -29.23 9.27
N ARG A 1128 4.23 -28.25 9.99
CA ARG A 1128 3.44 -27.16 10.60
C ARG A 1128 2.85 -26.24 9.52
N ALA A 1129 1.60 -25.81 9.68
CA ALA A 1129 0.91 -24.90 8.78
C ALA A 1129 0.02 -23.89 9.54
N ALA A 1130 -0.06 -22.67 9.00
CA ALA A 1130 -0.93 -21.59 9.47
C ALA A 1130 -2.15 -21.44 8.54
N ILE A 1131 -3.27 -22.06 8.94
CA ILE A 1131 -4.52 -22.04 8.16
C ILE A 1131 -5.39 -20.89 8.66
N ALA A 1132 -5.74 -19.93 7.79
CA ALA A 1132 -6.64 -18.82 8.11
C ALA A 1132 -7.79 -18.72 7.11
N PRO A 1133 -8.89 -18.02 7.45
CA PRO A 1133 -9.92 -17.67 6.49
C PRO A 1133 -9.37 -16.80 5.35
N SER A 1134 -10.06 -16.88 4.20
CA SER A 1134 -9.67 -16.23 2.95
C SER A 1134 -10.73 -15.20 2.56
N PHE A 1135 -10.44 -13.91 2.70
CA PHE A 1135 -11.42 -12.84 2.52
C PHE A 1135 -11.45 -12.30 1.09
N PRO A 1136 -12.60 -11.78 0.61
CA PRO A 1136 -12.68 -11.08 -0.66
C PRO A 1136 -11.98 -9.72 -0.59
N VAL A 1137 -11.53 -9.24 -1.75
CA VAL A 1137 -10.93 -7.90 -1.88
C VAL A 1137 -12.02 -6.93 -2.31
N PRO A 1138 -12.30 -5.83 -1.56
CA PRO A 1138 -13.43 -4.94 -1.86
C PRO A 1138 -13.41 -4.29 -3.24
N PHE A 1139 -12.21 -4.06 -3.77
CA PHE A 1139 -11.99 -3.50 -5.12
C PHE A 1139 -12.29 -4.50 -6.24
N VAL A 1140 -12.49 -5.77 -5.88
CA VAL A 1140 -12.73 -6.90 -6.77
C VAL A 1140 -14.18 -7.32 -6.68
N GLU A 1141 -14.61 -7.70 -5.47
CA GLU A 1141 -15.97 -8.12 -5.16
C GLU A 1141 -16.39 -7.51 -3.83
N ARG A 1142 -17.61 -6.96 -3.79
CA ARG A 1142 -18.16 -6.43 -2.53
C ARG A 1142 -18.52 -7.58 -1.57
N SER A 1143 -18.32 -7.36 -0.28
CA SER A 1143 -18.77 -8.25 0.78
C SER A 1143 -20.27 -8.06 1.10
N LEU A 1144 -20.87 -8.98 1.86
CA LEU A 1144 -22.26 -8.87 2.35
C LEU A 1144 -22.39 -7.79 3.43
N GLU A 1145 -23.25 -6.78 3.26
CA GLU A 1145 -23.46 -5.69 4.21
C GLU A 1145 -24.65 -5.94 5.15
N LEU A 1146 -24.77 -5.21 6.28
CA LEU A 1146 -25.90 -5.38 7.20
C LEU A 1146 -27.26 -5.14 6.52
N LYS A 1147 -27.32 -4.20 5.59
CA LYS A 1147 -28.51 -3.90 4.79
C LYS A 1147 -28.91 -5.00 3.79
N ASP A 1148 -28.03 -5.98 3.56
CA ASP A 1148 -28.29 -7.12 2.67
C ASP A 1148 -28.76 -8.38 3.44
N LEU A 1149 -28.89 -8.33 4.78
CA LEU A 1149 -29.23 -9.50 5.59
C LEU A 1149 -30.63 -10.07 5.27
N ASP A 1150 -31.55 -9.22 4.84
CA ASP A 1150 -32.89 -9.58 4.36
C ASP A 1150 -32.85 -10.52 3.14
N LYS A 1151 -31.81 -10.40 2.30
CA LYS A 1151 -31.62 -11.25 1.12
C LYS A 1151 -31.25 -12.69 1.46
N LEU A 1152 -30.79 -12.98 2.68
CA LEU A 1152 -30.41 -14.35 3.07
C LEU A 1152 -31.61 -15.30 2.98
N ASP A 1153 -32.77 -14.87 3.47
CA ASP A 1153 -33.99 -15.68 3.41
C ASP A 1153 -34.51 -15.79 1.98
N GLU A 1154 -34.37 -14.73 1.16
CA GLU A 1154 -34.64 -14.79 -0.28
C GLU A 1154 -33.80 -15.86 -0.97
N TRP A 1155 -32.50 -15.91 -0.70
CA TRP A 1155 -31.58 -16.87 -1.34
C TRP A 1155 -31.81 -18.30 -0.88
N ARG A 1156 -32.05 -18.50 0.42
CA ARG A 1156 -32.43 -19.81 0.97
C ARG A 1156 -33.74 -20.30 0.35
N ASN A 1157 -34.73 -19.42 0.26
CA ASN A 1157 -36.00 -19.72 -0.40
C ASN A 1157 -35.78 -20.04 -1.88
N ALA A 1158 -34.92 -19.31 -2.60
CA ALA A 1158 -34.62 -19.57 -4.00
C ALA A 1158 -33.97 -20.95 -4.25
N GLY A 1159 -33.21 -21.47 -3.28
CA GLY A 1159 -32.63 -22.81 -3.32
C GLY A 1159 -33.55 -23.92 -2.80
N SER A 1160 -34.62 -23.59 -2.09
CA SER A 1160 -35.57 -24.57 -1.56
C SER A 1160 -36.39 -25.23 -2.67
N VAL A 1161 -36.98 -26.39 -2.37
CA VAL A 1161 -37.87 -27.12 -3.30
C VAL A 1161 -38.98 -26.20 -3.82
N ASP A 1162 -39.59 -25.41 -2.95
CA ASP A 1162 -40.68 -24.47 -3.29
C ASP A 1162 -40.21 -23.29 -4.15
N GLY A 1163 -39.03 -22.73 -3.86
CA GLY A 1163 -38.49 -21.63 -4.68
C GLY A 1163 -38.05 -22.09 -6.06
N VAL A 1164 -37.46 -23.28 -6.16
CA VAL A 1164 -37.14 -23.92 -7.44
C VAL A 1164 -38.42 -24.19 -8.23
N ALA A 1165 -39.47 -24.69 -7.58
CA ALA A 1165 -40.78 -24.92 -8.21
C ALA A 1165 -41.43 -23.61 -8.71
N LYS A 1166 -41.39 -22.52 -7.93
CA LYS A 1166 -41.86 -21.18 -8.36
C LYS A 1166 -41.08 -20.63 -9.55
N LYS A 1167 -39.76 -20.81 -9.58
CA LYS A 1167 -38.90 -20.39 -10.71
C LYS A 1167 -39.17 -21.23 -11.96
N LEU A 1168 -39.43 -22.52 -11.80
CA LEU A 1168 -39.87 -23.39 -12.90
C LEU A 1168 -41.25 -22.99 -13.44
N ALA A 1169 -42.19 -22.58 -12.57
CA ALA A 1169 -43.50 -22.07 -12.97
C ALA A 1169 -43.40 -20.74 -13.74
N SER A 1170 -42.49 -19.84 -13.34
CA SER A 1170 -42.29 -18.54 -14.02
C SER A 1170 -41.58 -18.64 -15.37
N LEU A 1171 -40.83 -19.72 -15.62
CA LEU A 1171 -40.16 -20.01 -16.90
C LEU A 1171 -41.11 -20.35 -18.06
N LYS A 1172 -42.43 -20.27 -17.86
CA LYS A 1172 -43.46 -20.58 -18.87
C LYS A 1172 -43.16 -21.91 -19.59
N LEU A 1173 -42.99 -22.99 -18.83
CA LEU A 1173 -43.00 -24.37 -19.35
C LEU A 1173 -44.35 -24.61 -20.06
N LYS A 1174 -44.44 -24.21 -21.33
CA LYS A 1174 -45.63 -24.40 -22.18
C LYS A 1174 -45.68 -25.89 -22.53
N LYS A 1175 -46.42 -26.66 -21.72
CA LYS A 1175 -46.76 -28.06 -22.02
C LYS A 1175 -47.24 -28.16 -23.47
N GLY A 1176 -46.68 -29.10 -24.24
CA GLY A 1176 -47.05 -29.28 -25.65
C GLY A 1176 -46.31 -28.38 -26.65
N SER A 1177 -45.19 -27.75 -26.27
CA SER A 1177 -44.32 -27.02 -27.20
C SER A 1177 -42.83 -27.34 -27.01
N CYS A 1178 -42.05 -27.20 -28.08
CA CYS A 1178 -40.61 -27.41 -28.07
C CYS A 1178 -39.90 -26.40 -27.17
N PHE A 1179 -39.12 -26.88 -26.20
CA PHE A 1179 -38.40 -26.09 -25.21
C PHE A 1179 -37.36 -25.13 -25.81
N ARG A 1180 -36.89 -25.40 -27.04
CA ARG A 1180 -35.95 -24.52 -27.76
C ARG A 1180 -36.62 -23.52 -28.69
N CYS A 1181 -37.55 -23.99 -29.54
CA CYS A 1181 -38.07 -23.21 -30.66
C CYS A 1181 -39.56 -22.90 -30.58
N ASP A 1182 -40.21 -23.20 -29.44
CA ASP A 1182 -41.62 -22.96 -29.13
C ASP A 1182 -42.65 -23.61 -30.09
N ARG A 1183 -42.22 -24.39 -31.07
CA ARG A 1183 -43.13 -25.08 -32.00
C ARG A 1183 -43.93 -26.16 -31.29
N ARG A 1184 -45.25 -26.16 -31.47
CA ARG A 1184 -46.15 -27.23 -31.03
C ARG A 1184 -46.14 -28.38 -32.04
N LYS A 1185 -46.18 -29.61 -31.56
CA LYS A 1185 -46.25 -30.84 -32.38
C LYS A 1185 -47.12 -31.87 -31.64
N VAL A 1186 -47.82 -32.72 -32.38
CA VAL A 1186 -48.70 -33.77 -31.81
C VAL A 1186 -47.92 -34.76 -30.94
N SER A 1187 -46.64 -35.00 -31.26
CA SER A 1187 -45.73 -35.81 -30.46
C SER A 1187 -44.39 -35.08 -30.30
N LEU A 1188 -44.01 -34.83 -29.05
CA LEU A 1188 -42.74 -34.22 -28.67
C LEU A 1188 -41.87 -35.26 -27.96
N LEU A 1189 -40.55 -35.16 -28.20
CA LEU A 1189 -39.55 -35.98 -27.53
C LEU A 1189 -39.26 -35.40 -26.15
N ARG A 1190 -39.42 -36.20 -25.10
CA ARG A 1190 -39.02 -35.80 -23.75
C ARG A 1190 -37.53 -35.99 -23.56
N CYS A 1191 -36.91 -35.06 -22.84
CA CYS A 1191 -35.54 -35.24 -22.40
C CYS A 1191 -35.44 -36.48 -21.51
N SER A 1192 -34.50 -37.38 -21.80
CA SER A 1192 -34.27 -38.61 -21.03
C SER A 1192 -33.76 -38.35 -19.60
N GLY A 1193 -33.12 -37.20 -19.36
CA GLY A 1193 -32.64 -36.81 -18.03
C GLY A 1193 -33.76 -36.30 -17.14
N CYS A 1194 -34.29 -35.11 -17.43
CA CYS A 1194 -35.30 -34.49 -16.57
C CYS A 1194 -36.73 -34.98 -16.77
N LYS A 1195 -37.04 -35.60 -17.92
CA LYS A 1195 -38.40 -35.97 -18.35
C LYS A 1195 -39.44 -34.83 -18.43
N VAL A 1196 -39.05 -33.59 -18.12
CA VAL A 1196 -39.92 -32.39 -18.09
C VAL A 1196 -39.84 -31.60 -19.39
N ALA A 1197 -38.64 -31.38 -19.94
CA ALA A 1197 -38.49 -30.64 -21.20
C ALA A 1197 -38.89 -31.49 -22.41
N GLU A 1198 -39.66 -30.87 -23.32
CA GLU A 1198 -40.19 -31.49 -24.54
C GLU A 1198 -39.57 -30.83 -25.79
N TYR A 1199 -39.20 -31.61 -26.80
CA TYR A 1199 -38.50 -31.14 -28.00
C TYR A 1199 -39.18 -31.63 -29.28
N CYS A 1200 -39.26 -30.79 -30.31
CA CYS A 1200 -39.84 -31.20 -31.60
C CYS A 1200 -38.93 -32.11 -32.42
N SER A 1201 -37.63 -32.14 -32.12
CA SER A 1201 -36.63 -33.03 -32.75
C SER A 1201 -35.39 -33.22 -31.85
N LYS A 1202 -34.55 -34.22 -32.18
CA LYS A 1202 -33.29 -34.48 -31.46
C LYS A 1202 -32.27 -33.36 -31.69
N GLU A 1203 -32.34 -32.67 -32.82
CA GLU A 1203 -31.49 -31.53 -33.17
C GLU A 1203 -31.79 -30.36 -32.24
N CYS A 1204 -33.07 -30.01 -32.04
CA CYS A 1204 -33.47 -29.00 -31.07
C CYS A 1204 -32.99 -29.34 -29.66
N GLN A 1205 -33.06 -30.60 -29.24
CA GLN A 1205 -32.53 -31.02 -27.95
C GLN A 1205 -31.00 -30.86 -27.86
N LYS A 1206 -30.25 -31.31 -28.88
CA LYS A 1206 -28.78 -31.22 -28.91
C LYS A 1206 -28.29 -29.78 -28.91
N GLU A 1207 -28.95 -28.92 -29.67
CA GLU A 1207 -28.57 -27.54 -29.77
C GLU A 1207 -28.97 -26.76 -28.49
N ASP A 1208 -30.12 -27.04 -27.88
CA ASP A 1208 -30.48 -26.48 -26.55
C ASP A 1208 -29.52 -26.93 -25.44
N TRP A 1209 -29.00 -28.15 -25.57
CA TRP A 1209 -27.96 -28.69 -24.70
C TRP A 1209 -26.62 -28.00 -24.91
N LYS A 1210 -26.26 -27.66 -26.16
CA LYS A 1210 -25.04 -26.91 -26.50
C LYS A 1210 -25.12 -25.45 -26.07
N ASP A 1211 -26.28 -24.82 -26.20
CA ASP A 1211 -26.54 -23.44 -25.79
C ASP A 1211 -26.56 -23.28 -24.25
N GLY A 1212 -26.40 -24.38 -23.50
CA GLY A 1212 -26.20 -24.41 -22.04
C GLY A 1212 -27.45 -24.21 -21.20
N LYS A 1213 -28.53 -23.66 -21.78
CA LYS A 1213 -29.80 -23.39 -21.08
C LYS A 1213 -30.42 -24.66 -20.50
N HIS A 1214 -30.65 -25.68 -21.31
CA HIS A 1214 -31.24 -26.92 -20.80
C HIS A 1214 -30.26 -27.77 -20.00
N LYS A 1215 -28.97 -27.79 -20.37
CA LYS A 1215 -27.93 -28.56 -19.66
C LYS A 1215 -27.86 -28.18 -18.17
N ASN A 1216 -27.96 -26.88 -17.87
CA ASN A 1216 -27.93 -26.38 -16.49
C ASN A 1216 -29.25 -26.61 -15.74
N MET A 1217 -30.38 -26.68 -16.46
CA MET A 1217 -31.71 -26.85 -15.85
C MET A 1217 -32.16 -28.32 -15.74
N CYS A 1218 -31.59 -29.22 -16.54
CA CYS A 1218 -31.98 -30.63 -16.58
C CYS A 1218 -31.85 -31.34 -15.21
N PRO A 1219 -30.78 -31.14 -14.42
CA PRO A 1219 -30.68 -31.72 -13.08
C PRO A 1219 -31.73 -31.16 -12.10
N LEU A 1220 -32.09 -29.89 -12.25
CA LEU A 1220 -33.07 -29.20 -11.40
C LEU A 1220 -34.50 -29.69 -11.70
N MET A 1221 -34.82 -29.90 -12.98
CA MET A 1221 -36.14 -30.37 -13.43
C MET A 1221 -36.40 -31.85 -13.13
N GLY A 1222 -35.35 -32.68 -13.03
CA GLY A 1222 -35.49 -34.11 -12.71
C GLY A 1222 -35.85 -34.39 -11.25
N LYS A 1223 -35.66 -33.43 -10.34
CA LYS A 1223 -35.95 -33.58 -8.90
C LYS A 1223 -37.38 -33.21 -8.50
N SER A 1224 -38.14 -32.53 -9.36
CA SER A 1224 -39.52 -32.10 -9.11
C SER A 1224 -40.59 -33.15 -9.48
N SER A 1225 -40.18 -34.35 -9.88
CA SER A 1225 -41.09 -35.48 -10.15
C SER A 1225 -41.04 -36.50 -9.03
N PHE A 1226 -41.63 -36.14 -7.89
CA PHE A 1226 -42.34 -37.05 -6.99
C PHE A 1226 -43.74 -36.49 -6.75
#